data_AF-A0AAW8SSD8-F1
#
_entry.id   AF-A0AAW8SSD8-F1
#
_cell.length_a   1.000
_cell.length_b   1.000
_cell.length_c   1.000
_cell.angle_alpha   90.00
_cell.angle_beta   90.00
_cell.angle_gamma   90.00
#
_symmetry.space_group_name_H-M   'P 1'
#
loop_
_entity.id
_entity.type
_entity.pdbx_description
1 polymer ?
#
loop_
_entity_poly.entity_id
_entity_poly.type
_entity_poly.pdbx_seq_one_letter_code
_entity_poly.pdbx_strand_id
1 'polypeptide(L)'
;MIQTNVDIASGTFGTCPWSIDQEGTLHIYGGTLGYDPTSYWSSYREKIKKIVFEEAVEAHWNSSYLFYRLNSVTEIQNIHHLNTSNVTDMSGMFGFMSSLETLDVSNFDTSNVTSMKEMFNSIVSLQALDVSHFKTSNVTDMANMFNDLRNIESLNVSNFDTSKVTNTRGMFANTNKLTSLNVSNFDTSQVTDMSYMFSTPNIPALNLSNFDTSKVKNMQGMFAMRGIESLDLSNFDTKNVENMSYMFQSTENLKALDLSSFDMTNTTNVNEMFFTGNNRPITLESLKLGVKTKLSEAMGLKEPPEWGIHTGRWIKKDTIDAYSSSELVTQYEGSTMAGEYVWEENYDLKVRDIQIFVGDDWQIGDHVIAVTNQFGLDIPIEKLEFETLGVDLANKNVDTSQPGIYYIRFYQGKKILSGAMLVIEEKQTAVRVTDSTLFVGDDWKALDNFESAVDEIGRPVSFEEVKVAGEVDTSKAGKYEITYSYGGVSSKATVTVKERQTAIKVKDSTLFVGAPWQSLDNFESAVDETGSRVSFEEIKVAGEVDTSKAGKYEITYSYGGVSSKAIVTVKERQTAIKVKDSTLFVGAPWQSSDNFESAVDEIGRPVSFEEIKVAGEVDTSKAGKYEITYSYGGVSSKAQVTVVNKEKLELTNQDKDKDKNNYQNKIVSSNQRSNQQRKLPLTGEKKSQYLLISGLTIVVLALIILRKVTL
;
A
#
# COMPACT_ATOMS: atom_id res chain seq x y z
N MET A 1 44.57 -87.80 -58.61
CA MET A 1 44.61 -88.04 -57.15
C MET A 1 43.18 -88.18 -56.69
N ILE A 2 42.85 -89.17 -55.86
CA ILE A 2 41.55 -89.21 -55.18
C ILE A 2 41.76 -88.44 -53.88
N GLN A 3 41.17 -87.25 -53.76
CA GLN A 3 41.00 -86.63 -52.46
C GLN A 3 39.85 -87.38 -51.78
N THR A 4 40.21 -88.24 -50.82
CA THR A 4 39.27 -88.63 -49.78
C THR A 4 39.00 -87.37 -48.95
N ASN A 5 37.83 -86.76 -49.10
CA ASN A 5 37.34 -85.82 -48.10
C ASN A 5 37.18 -86.63 -46.81
N VAL A 6 38.12 -86.45 -45.88
CA VAL A 6 38.03 -86.98 -44.53
C VAL A 6 37.24 -85.96 -43.73
N ASP A 7 36.25 -86.42 -42.97
CA ASP A 7 35.47 -85.56 -42.08
C ASP A 7 36.37 -84.76 -41.13
N ILE A 8 35.95 -83.55 -40.75
CA ILE A 8 36.58 -82.75 -39.70
C ILE A 8 36.60 -83.52 -38.37
N ALA A 9 35.55 -84.30 -38.11
CA ALA A 9 35.45 -85.32 -37.07
C ALA A 9 34.23 -86.21 -37.32
N SER A 10 34.21 -87.40 -36.73
CA SER A 10 33.05 -88.30 -36.73
C SER A 10 33.04 -89.14 -35.45
N GLY A 11 31.89 -89.70 -35.09
CA GLY A 11 31.76 -90.50 -33.87
C GLY A 11 30.35 -91.07 -33.64
N THR A 12 30.01 -91.27 -32.37
CA THR A 12 28.68 -91.71 -31.93
C THR A 12 28.31 -90.99 -30.65
N PHE A 13 27.08 -90.47 -30.57
CA PHE A 13 26.55 -89.79 -29.39
C PHE A 13 25.27 -90.50 -28.92
N GLY A 14 25.33 -91.12 -27.75
CA GLY A 14 24.36 -92.14 -27.36
C GLY A 14 24.48 -93.35 -28.26
N THR A 15 23.54 -93.51 -29.18
CA THR A 15 23.57 -94.52 -30.26
C THR A 15 23.55 -93.93 -31.67
N CYS A 16 23.32 -92.61 -31.82
CA CYS A 16 23.34 -91.94 -33.12
C CYS A 16 24.78 -91.82 -33.64
N PRO A 17 25.11 -92.36 -34.83
CA PRO A 17 26.32 -91.97 -35.56
C PRO A 17 26.27 -90.49 -35.95
N TRP A 18 27.42 -89.85 -36.08
CA TRP A 18 27.53 -88.47 -36.58
C TRP A 18 28.85 -88.22 -37.31
N SER A 19 28.84 -87.26 -38.23
CA SER A 19 30.05 -86.73 -38.88
C SER A 19 29.96 -85.22 -39.07
N ILE A 20 31.11 -84.56 -39.23
CA ILE A 20 31.23 -83.15 -39.59
C ILE A 20 32.02 -83.06 -40.89
N ASP A 21 31.41 -82.61 -41.98
CA ASP A 21 32.07 -82.48 -43.29
C ASP A 21 33.16 -81.37 -43.31
N GLN A 22 33.76 -81.09 -44.46
CA GLN A 22 34.79 -80.04 -44.59
C GLN A 22 34.17 -78.63 -44.69
N GLU A 23 32.92 -78.55 -45.09
CA GLU A 23 32.12 -77.35 -45.27
C GLU A 23 31.65 -76.79 -43.90
N GLY A 24 31.48 -77.65 -42.90
CA GLY A 24 31.03 -77.34 -41.53
C GLY A 24 29.65 -77.91 -41.17
N THR A 25 29.12 -78.86 -41.93
CA THR A 25 27.83 -79.52 -41.69
C THR A 25 27.98 -80.64 -40.66
N LEU A 26 27.28 -80.55 -39.53
CA LEU A 26 27.09 -81.67 -38.61
C LEU A 26 25.94 -82.56 -39.12
N HIS A 27 26.27 -83.74 -39.61
CA HIS A 27 25.32 -84.78 -39.99
C HIS A 27 25.03 -85.68 -38.79
N ILE A 28 23.74 -85.90 -38.48
CA ILE A 28 23.27 -86.78 -37.42
C ILE A 28 22.43 -87.89 -38.05
N TYR A 29 22.83 -89.14 -37.82
CA TYR A 29 22.19 -90.35 -38.36
C TYR A 29 21.33 -91.04 -37.28
N GLY A 30 20.54 -92.02 -37.69
CA GLY A 30 19.45 -92.58 -36.88
C GLY A 30 19.90 -93.25 -35.58
N GLY A 31 19.03 -93.19 -34.57
CA GLY A 31 19.25 -93.77 -33.24
C GLY A 31 18.61 -92.94 -32.13
N THR A 32 19.10 -93.12 -30.90
CA THR A 32 18.81 -92.27 -29.74
C THR A 32 20.05 -91.46 -29.37
N LEU A 33 19.89 -90.15 -29.17
CA LEU A 33 20.97 -89.26 -28.76
C LEU A 33 21.47 -89.58 -27.35
N GLY A 34 22.68 -89.12 -27.03
CA GLY A 34 23.20 -89.14 -25.67
C GLY A 34 22.75 -87.94 -24.86
N TYR A 35 23.36 -87.77 -23.68
CA TYR A 35 23.29 -86.55 -22.88
C TYR A 35 24.70 -86.11 -22.50
N ASP A 36 24.94 -84.80 -22.60
CA ASP A 36 26.17 -84.15 -22.17
C ASP A 36 25.82 -82.79 -21.56
N PRO A 37 26.06 -82.55 -20.25
CA PRO A 37 25.73 -81.29 -19.58
C PRO A 37 26.56 -80.08 -20.06
N THR A 38 27.52 -80.29 -20.97
CA THR A 38 28.42 -79.25 -21.49
C THR A 38 28.23 -78.95 -22.98
N SER A 39 27.22 -79.56 -23.62
CA SER A 39 27.10 -79.70 -25.09
C SER A 39 28.21 -80.57 -25.67
N TYR A 40 27.84 -81.76 -26.12
CA TYR A 40 28.77 -82.75 -26.71
C TYR A 40 29.54 -82.20 -27.93
N TRP A 41 28.93 -81.26 -28.66
CA TRP A 41 29.52 -80.61 -29.84
C TRP A 41 30.48 -79.46 -29.50
N SER A 42 30.64 -79.09 -28.22
CA SER A 42 31.32 -77.87 -27.76
C SER A 42 32.77 -77.73 -28.20
N SER A 43 33.48 -78.85 -28.41
CA SER A 43 34.84 -78.90 -28.97
C SER A 43 34.94 -78.57 -30.46
N TYR A 44 33.81 -78.63 -31.18
CA TYR A 44 33.72 -78.41 -32.62
C TYR A 44 32.91 -77.15 -32.99
N ARG A 45 32.35 -76.42 -32.01
CA ARG A 45 31.41 -75.31 -32.21
C ARG A 45 31.84 -74.21 -33.20
N GLU A 46 33.14 -73.94 -33.30
CA GLU A 46 33.70 -72.92 -34.21
C GLU A 46 33.75 -73.42 -35.67
N LYS A 47 33.62 -74.73 -35.88
CA LYS A 47 33.66 -75.42 -37.18
C LYS A 47 32.28 -75.78 -37.69
N ILE A 48 31.33 -76.08 -36.80
CA ILE A 48 29.95 -76.43 -37.14
C ILE A 48 29.18 -75.15 -37.53
N LYS A 49 28.73 -75.08 -38.78
CA LYS A 49 27.99 -73.96 -39.38
C LYS A 49 26.55 -74.33 -39.78
N LYS A 50 26.26 -75.63 -39.81
CA LYS A 50 24.98 -76.19 -40.22
C LYS A 50 24.75 -77.51 -39.49
N ILE A 51 23.49 -77.86 -39.24
CA ILE A 51 23.10 -79.16 -38.68
C ILE A 51 22.12 -79.81 -39.66
N VAL A 52 22.27 -81.12 -39.90
CA VAL A 52 21.37 -81.92 -40.75
C VAL A 52 21.04 -83.22 -40.04
N PHE A 53 19.75 -83.51 -39.88
CA PHE A 53 19.29 -84.85 -39.50
C PHE A 53 19.05 -85.68 -40.77
N GLU A 54 19.90 -86.67 -41.01
CA GLU A 54 19.81 -87.55 -42.18
C GLU A 54 18.66 -88.56 -42.06
N GLU A 55 18.40 -89.01 -40.83
CA GLU A 55 17.40 -90.03 -40.49
C GLU A 55 16.64 -89.63 -39.21
N ALA A 56 15.60 -90.38 -38.85
CA ALA A 56 14.83 -90.17 -37.63
C ALA A 56 15.67 -90.44 -36.36
N VAL A 57 15.59 -89.52 -35.39
CA VAL A 57 16.42 -89.50 -34.18
C VAL A 57 15.56 -89.29 -32.94
N GLU A 58 15.69 -90.18 -31.97
CA GLU A 58 15.08 -90.05 -30.64
C GLU A 58 15.92 -89.10 -29.76
N ALA A 59 15.31 -88.04 -29.25
CA ALA A 59 15.93 -87.16 -28.26
C ALA A 59 16.05 -87.86 -26.90
N HIS A 60 17.14 -87.60 -26.18
CA HIS A 60 17.33 -88.13 -24.83
C HIS A 60 16.41 -87.40 -23.83
N TRP A 61 15.89 -88.10 -22.82
CA TRP A 61 14.92 -87.55 -21.86
C TRP A 61 15.39 -86.25 -21.20
N ASN A 62 16.70 -86.15 -20.92
CA ASN A 62 17.38 -84.89 -20.73
C ASN A 62 18.09 -84.49 -22.03
N SER A 63 17.53 -83.51 -22.75
CA SER A 63 18.13 -82.88 -23.93
C SER A 63 18.56 -81.44 -23.64
N SER A 64 18.82 -81.12 -22.36
CA SER A 64 19.41 -79.84 -22.00
C SER A 64 20.77 -79.68 -22.69
N TYR A 65 21.05 -78.45 -23.10
CA TYR A 65 22.26 -78.01 -23.78
C TYR A 65 22.61 -78.72 -25.10
N LEU A 66 21.68 -79.47 -25.72
CA LEU A 66 21.95 -80.33 -26.89
C LEU A 66 22.67 -79.62 -28.05
N PHE A 67 22.30 -78.38 -28.41
CA PHE A 67 22.95 -77.57 -29.45
C PHE A 67 23.51 -76.25 -28.89
N TYR A 68 23.70 -76.18 -27.57
CA TYR A 68 24.11 -74.98 -26.85
C TYR A 68 25.48 -74.48 -27.31
N ARG A 69 25.57 -73.16 -27.49
CA ARG A 69 26.78 -72.42 -27.93
C ARG A 69 27.36 -72.90 -29.26
N LEU A 70 26.53 -73.45 -30.14
CA LEU A 70 26.85 -73.60 -31.57
C LEU A 70 26.68 -72.25 -32.29
N ASN A 71 27.45 -71.25 -31.85
CA ASN A 71 27.32 -69.84 -32.23
C ASN A 71 27.34 -69.61 -33.75
N SER A 72 28.11 -70.42 -34.48
CA SER A 72 28.35 -70.31 -35.93
C SER A 72 27.28 -70.98 -36.80
N VAL A 73 26.29 -71.66 -36.21
CA VAL A 73 25.23 -72.34 -36.97
C VAL A 73 24.22 -71.33 -37.51
N THR A 74 24.00 -71.33 -38.82
CA THR A 74 22.99 -70.48 -39.49
C THR A 74 21.71 -71.23 -39.84
N GLU A 75 21.77 -72.55 -39.98
CA GLU A 75 20.66 -73.40 -40.46
C GLU A 75 20.64 -74.77 -39.75
N ILE A 76 19.44 -75.26 -39.42
CA ILE A 76 19.18 -76.65 -39.03
C ILE A 76 18.20 -77.24 -40.05
N GLN A 77 18.63 -78.24 -40.82
CA GLN A 77 17.76 -78.96 -41.77
C GLN A 77 17.21 -80.26 -41.18
N ASN A 78 16.02 -80.63 -41.64
CA ASN A 78 15.29 -81.85 -41.25
C ASN A 78 15.04 -81.98 -39.74
N ILE A 79 14.91 -80.87 -39.00
CA ILE A 79 14.66 -80.89 -37.54
C ILE A 79 13.39 -81.67 -37.14
N HIS A 80 12.44 -81.85 -38.07
CA HIS A 80 11.27 -82.72 -37.92
C HIS A 80 11.60 -84.22 -37.76
N HIS A 81 12.83 -84.65 -38.03
CA HIS A 81 13.34 -85.98 -37.71
C HIS A 81 13.64 -86.18 -36.21
N LEU A 82 13.76 -85.10 -35.42
CA LEU A 82 14.04 -85.18 -33.98
C LEU A 82 12.75 -85.40 -33.19
N ASN A 83 12.54 -86.62 -32.67
CA ASN A 83 11.42 -86.93 -31.79
C ASN A 83 11.71 -86.46 -30.36
N THR A 84 10.92 -85.49 -29.86
CA THR A 84 11.05 -84.93 -28.50
C THR A 84 10.05 -85.50 -27.48
N SER A 85 9.19 -86.45 -27.84
CA SER A 85 8.09 -86.91 -26.99
C SER A 85 8.53 -87.46 -25.62
N ASN A 86 9.76 -87.99 -25.52
CA ASN A 86 10.34 -88.51 -24.28
C ASN A 86 11.10 -87.45 -23.44
N VAL A 87 11.19 -86.20 -23.91
CA VAL A 87 12.01 -85.15 -23.27
C VAL A 87 11.27 -84.50 -22.10
N THR A 88 11.94 -84.48 -20.93
CA THR A 88 11.51 -83.75 -19.74
C THR A 88 12.30 -82.47 -19.51
N ASP A 89 13.53 -82.37 -20.04
CA ASP A 89 14.39 -81.20 -19.87
C ASP A 89 14.92 -80.70 -21.22
N MET A 90 14.54 -79.48 -21.59
CA MET A 90 14.98 -78.74 -22.80
C MET A 90 15.87 -77.54 -22.45
N SER A 91 16.44 -77.49 -21.23
CA SER A 91 17.15 -76.31 -20.74
C SER A 91 18.32 -75.92 -21.65
N GLY A 92 18.33 -74.71 -22.20
CA GLY A 92 19.41 -74.25 -23.08
C GLY A 92 19.56 -75.01 -24.40
N MET A 93 18.56 -75.79 -24.84
CA MET A 93 18.66 -76.70 -26.00
C MET A 93 19.20 -76.02 -27.27
N PHE A 94 18.78 -74.79 -27.57
CA PHE A 94 19.28 -73.96 -28.68
C PHE A 94 20.00 -72.68 -28.19
N GLY A 95 20.34 -72.63 -26.90
CA GLY A 95 20.87 -71.42 -26.27
C GLY A 95 22.22 -70.97 -26.85
N PHE A 96 22.35 -69.67 -27.08
CA PHE A 96 23.51 -68.98 -27.67
C PHE A 96 23.86 -69.40 -29.11
N MET A 97 22.93 -69.99 -29.88
CA MET A 97 23.09 -70.21 -31.33
C MET A 97 22.96 -68.88 -32.11
N SER A 98 23.88 -67.95 -31.86
CA SER A 98 23.75 -66.52 -32.22
C SER A 98 23.52 -66.25 -33.71
N SER A 99 24.03 -67.08 -34.61
CA SER A 99 23.90 -66.91 -36.06
C SER A 99 22.67 -67.56 -36.69
N LEU A 100 21.84 -68.27 -35.92
CA LEU A 100 20.69 -69.01 -36.43
C LEU A 100 19.56 -68.04 -36.85
N GLU A 101 19.23 -68.02 -38.15
CA GLU A 101 18.26 -67.07 -38.72
C GLU A 101 16.81 -67.58 -38.64
N THR A 102 16.63 -68.91 -38.71
CA THR A 102 15.33 -69.59 -38.70
C THR A 102 15.38 -70.85 -37.85
N LEU A 103 14.30 -71.15 -37.12
CA LEU A 103 14.16 -72.35 -36.31
C LEU A 103 12.70 -72.84 -36.35
N ASP A 104 12.46 -74.01 -36.95
CA ASP A 104 11.18 -74.69 -36.92
C ASP A 104 11.14 -75.64 -35.70
N VAL A 105 10.12 -75.51 -34.86
CA VAL A 105 9.84 -76.39 -33.71
C VAL A 105 8.43 -76.99 -33.77
N SER A 106 7.76 -76.94 -34.93
CA SER A 106 6.39 -77.42 -35.12
C SER A 106 6.18 -78.91 -34.83
N ASN A 107 7.25 -79.72 -34.88
CA ASN A 107 7.26 -81.14 -34.51
C ASN A 107 7.47 -81.42 -33.02
N PHE A 108 7.74 -80.40 -32.19
CA PHE A 108 8.15 -80.61 -30.79
C PHE A 108 6.94 -80.94 -29.91
N ASP A 109 6.81 -82.22 -29.51
CA ASP A 109 5.99 -82.52 -28.35
C ASP A 109 6.73 -82.08 -27.08
N THR A 110 6.04 -81.25 -26.31
CA THR A 110 6.50 -80.63 -25.07
C THR A 110 5.69 -81.10 -23.86
N SER A 111 4.76 -82.05 -24.03
CA SER A 111 3.83 -82.49 -22.98
C SER A 111 4.50 -82.97 -21.67
N ASN A 112 5.69 -83.54 -21.78
CA ASN A 112 6.44 -84.11 -20.66
C ASN A 112 7.50 -83.15 -20.09
N VAL A 113 7.66 -81.94 -20.67
CA VAL A 113 8.73 -81.01 -20.31
C VAL A 113 8.45 -80.31 -18.99
N THR A 114 9.41 -80.37 -18.08
CA THR A 114 9.42 -79.71 -16.77
C THR A 114 10.35 -78.50 -16.70
N SER A 115 11.31 -78.36 -17.63
CA SER A 115 12.16 -77.17 -17.74
C SER A 115 12.35 -76.70 -19.18
N MET A 116 12.12 -75.40 -19.41
CA MET A 116 12.40 -74.68 -20.66
C MET A 116 13.39 -73.52 -20.44
N LYS A 117 14.06 -73.49 -19.28
CA LYS A 117 15.07 -72.49 -18.93
C LYS A 117 16.09 -72.29 -20.05
N GLU A 118 16.34 -71.05 -20.45
CA GLU A 118 17.32 -70.67 -21.47
C GLU A 118 17.13 -71.31 -22.88
N MET A 119 16.00 -71.98 -23.15
CA MET A 119 15.82 -72.81 -24.37
C MET A 119 16.16 -72.08 -25.68
N PHE A 120 15.77 -70.80 -25.80
CA PHE A 120 16.06 -69.92 -26.94
C PHE A 120 16.90 -68.68 -26.56
N ASN A 121 17.67 -68.75 -25.47
CA ASN A 121 18.50 -67.65 -24.96
C ASN A 121 19.54 -67.18 -25.99
N SER A 122 19.69 -65.87 -26.23
CA SER A 122 20.71 -65.26 -27.11
C SER A 122 20.78 -65.80 -28.56
N ILE A 123 19.66 -66.25 -29.13
CA ILE A 123 19.55 -66.51 -30.58
C ILE A 123 19.30 -65.18 -31.32
N VAL A 124 20.31 -64.29 -31.31
CA VAL A 124 20.16 -62.87 -31.69
C VAL A 124 19.73 -62.64 -33.15
N SER A 125 20.03 -63.55 -34.07
CA SER A 125 19.63 -63.47 -35.49
C SER A 125 18.21 -63.92 -35.80
N LEU A 126 17.52 -64.59 -34.86
CA LEU A 126 16.20 -65.17 -35.10
C LEU A 126 15.12 -64.10 -35.32
N GLN A 127 14.42 -64.18 -36.45
CA GLN A 127 13.43 -63.17 -36.86
C GLN A 127 11.99 -63.55 -36.47
N ALA A 128 11.68 -64.85 -36.43
CA ALA A 128 10.38 -65.40 -36.07
C ALA A 128 10.54 -66.73 -35.34
N LEU A 129 9.62 -67.02 -34.42
CA LEU A 129 9.57 -68.27 -33.64
C LEU A 129 8.12 -68.58 -33.26
N ASP A 130 7.60 -69.73 -33.68
CA ASP A 130 6.26 -70.19 -33.30
C ASP A 130 6.34 -71.24 -32.18
N VAL A 131 5.94 -70.83 -30.97
CA VAL A 131 5.77 -71.68 -29.79
C VAL A 131 4.29 -71.87 -29.42
N SER A 132 3.35 -71.45 -30.28
CA SER A 132 1.93 -71.40 -29.94
C SER A 132 1.28 -72.78 -29.68
N HIS A 133 1.92 -73.86 -30.14
CA HIS A 133 1.54 -75.25 -29.88
C HIS A 133 2.21 -75.88 -28.64
N PHE A 134 3.08 -75.17 -27.92
CA PHE A 134 3.80 -75.72 -26.77
C PHE A 134 2.86 -76.00 -25.59
N LYS A 135 3.04 -77.16 -24.95
CA LYS A 135 2.22 -77.66 -23.83
C LYS A 135 2.94 -77.41 -22.50
N THR A 136 2.87 -76.20 -21.97
CA THR A 136 3.69 -75.80 -20.81
C THR A 136 3.15 -76.25 -19.44
N SER A 137 2.01 -76.93 -19.38
CA SER A 137 1.31 -77.34 -18.13
C SER A 137 2.10 -78.20 -17.13
N ASN A 138 3.32 -78.64 -17.45
CA ASN A 138 4.24 -79.35 -16.55
C ASN A 138 5.54 -78.58 -16.24
N VAL A 139 5.76 -77.42 -16.86
CA VAL A 139 6.98 -76.62 -16.74
C VAL A 139 7.03 -75.89 -15.40
N THR A 140 8.15 -75.98 -14.71
CA THR A 140 8.41 -75.27 -13.45
C THR A 140 9.45 -74.15 -13.57
N ASP A 141 10.34 -74.18 -14.58
CA ASP A 141 11.35 -73.14 -14.82
C ASP A 141 11.30 -72.67 -16.29
N MET A 142 11.13 -71.36 -16.47
CA MET A 142 11.14 -70.64 -17.76
C MET A 142 12.19 -69.50 -17.79
N ALA A 143 13.13 -69.48 -16.85
CA ALA A 143 14.10 -68.38 -16.74
C ALA A 143 14.92 -68.22 -18.04
N ASN A 144 15.03 -66.98 -18.50
CA ASN A 144 15.72 -66.58 -19.74
C ASN A 144 15.24 -67.32 -21.00
N MET A 145 14.05 -67.96 -21.02
CA MET A 145 13.59 -68.80 -22.13
C MET A 145 13.65 -68.09 -23.50
N PHE A 146 13.32 -66.80 -23.54
CA PHE A 146 13.37 -65.94 -24.73
C PHE A 146 14.31 -64.73 -24.55
N ASN A 147 15.26 -64.79 -23.60
CA ASN A 147 16.20 -63.69 -23.38
C ASN A 147 17.04 -63.43 -24.64
N ASP A 148 17.27 -62.15 -24.95
CA ASP A 148 18.22 -61.70 -25.96
C ASP A 148 17.88 -62.11 -27.40
N LEU A 149 16.61 -62.41 -27.67
CA LEU A 149 16.03 -62.53 -29.02
C LEU A 149 15.84 -61.14 -29.67
N ARG A 150 16.96 -60.46 -29.95
CA ARG A 150 16.98 -59.05 -30.37
C ARG A 150 16.20 -58.74 -31.65
N ASN A 151 16.05 -59.71 -32.55
CA ASN A 151 15.38 -59.54 -33.84
C ASN A 151 13.91 -60.01 -33.90
N ILE A 152 13.38 -60.59 -32.81
CA ILE A 152 11.96 -60.97 -32.71
C ILE A 152 11.08 -59.72 -32.63
N GLU A 153 10.15 -59.58 -33.59
CA GLU A 153 9.18 -58.47 -33.66
C GLU A 153 7.82 -58.84 -33.03
N SER A 154 7.48 -60.14 -32.96
CA SER A 154 6.29 -60.64 -32.28
C SER A 154 6.51 -62.05 -31.72
N LEU A 155 5.87 -62.37 -30.60
CA LEU A 155 5.98 -63.67 -29.92
C LEU A 155 4.63 -64.05 -29.28
N ASN A 156 4.08 -65.21 -29.65
CA ASN A 156 2.78 -65.66 -29.13
C ASN A 156 2.94 -66.67 -27.98
N VAL A 157 2.86 -66.17 -26.74
CA VAL A 157 2.83 -66.98 -25.51
C VAL A 157 1.42 -67.15 -24.92
N SER A 158 0.35 -66.79 -25.64
CA SER A 158 -1.00 -66.74 -25.07
C SER A 158 -1.59 -68.10 -24.68
N ASN A 159 -1.04 -69.21 -25.19
CA ASN A 159 -1.41 -70.57 -24.83
C ASN A 159 -0.59 -71.15 -23.65
N PHE A 160 0.35 -70.39 -23.07
CA PHE A 160 1.21 -70.89 -22.01
C PHE A 160 0.43 -70.99 -20.69
N ASP A 161 0.20 -72.22 -20.23
CA ASP A 161 -0.11 -72.53 -18.83
C ASP A 161 1.16 -72.33 -18.00
N THR A 162 1.12 -71.39 -17.05
CA THR A 162 2.22 -71.08 -16.14
C THR A 162 1.92 -71.49 -14.68
N SER A 163 0.83 -72.22 -14.40
CA SER A 163 0.34 -72.46 -13.02
C SER A 163 1.29 -73.24 -12.10
N LYS A 164 2.38 -73.80 -12.65
CA LYS A 164 3.45 -74.53 -11.93
C LYS A 164 4.80 -73.81 -11.99
N VAL A 165 4.93 -72.71 -12.72
CA VAL A 165 6.19 -72.00 -12.93
C VAL A 165 6.56 -71.25 -11.66
N THR A 166 7.75 -71.53 -11.13
CA THR A 166 8.29 -70.88 -9.92
C THR A 166 9.35 -69.82 -10.22
N ASN A 167 9.84 -69.78 -11.47
CA ASN A 167 10.94 -68.94 -11.92
C ASN A 167 10.69 -68.39 -13.35
N THR A 168 10.54 -67.07 -13.46
CA THR A 168 10.39 -66.34 -14.75
C THR A 168 11.51 -65.31 -14.97
N ARG A 169 12.60 -65.41 -14.20
CA ARG A 169 13.76 -64.51 -14.27
C ARG A 169 14.23 -64.31 -15.71
N GLY A 170 14.26 -63.07 -16.19
CA GLY A 170 14.76 -62.71 -17.52
C GLY A 170 13.99 -63.27 -18.70
N MET A 171 12.78 -63.83 -18.51
CA MET A 171 12.06 -64.60 -19.55
C MET A 171 11.95 -63.88 -20.90
N PHE A 172 11.71 -62.57 -20.91
CA PHE A 172 11.64 -61.72 -22.11
C PHE A 172 12.67 -60.57 -22.08
N ALA A 173 13.78 -60.73 -21.37
CA ALA A 173 14.81 -59.70 -21.33
C ALA A 173 15.48 -59.51 -22.70
N ASN A 174 15.94 -58.30 -23.04
CA ASN A 174 16.74 -58.02 -24.25
C ASN A 174 16.07 -58.34 -25.61
N THR A 175 14.74 -58.54 -25.65
CA THR A 175 13.96 -58.69 -26.90
C THR A 175 13.67 -57.31 -27.52
N ASN A 176 14.72 -56.58 -27.90
CA ASN A 176 14.69 -55.14 -28.18
C ASN A 176 13.69 -54.69 -29.26
N LYS A 177 13.36 -55.55 -30.23
CA LYS A 177 12.35 -55.28 -31.27
C LYS A 177 10.91 -55.58 -30.87
N LEU A 178 10.68 -56.27 -29.76
CA LEU A 178 9.33 -56.66 -29.33
C LEU A 178 8.58 -55.42 -28.82
N THR A 179 7.52 -55.04 -29.54
CA THR A 179 6.71 -53.84 -29.27
C THR A 179 5.37 -54.14 -28.60
N SER A 180 4.94 -55.39 -28.59
CA SER A 180 3.76 -55.86 -27.85
C SER A 180 3.95 -57.30 -27.39
N LEU A 181 3.35 -57.64 -26.25
CA LEU A 181 3.39 -58.99 -25.67
C LEU A 181 2.11 -59.23 -24.86
N ASN A 182 1.45 -60.37 -25.08
CA ASN A 182 0.25 -60.75 -24.31
C ASN A 182 0.60 -61.77 -23.23
N VAL A 183 0.78 -61.31 -21.99
CA VAL A 183 0.95 -62.14 -20.79
C VAL A 183 -0.32 -62.29 -19.95
N SER A 184 -1.49 -61.86 -20.44
CA SER A 184 -2.72 -61.80 -19.62
C SER A 184 -3.24 -63.16 -19.13
N ASN A 185 -2.82 -64.28 -19.74
CA ASN A 185 -3.16 -65.64 -19.32
C ASN A 185 -2.17 -66.23 -18.28
N PHE A 186 -1.12 -65.50 -17.88
CA PHE A 186 -0.10 -66.03 -16.96
C PHE A 186 -0.63 -66.08 -15.52
N ASP A 187 -0.87 -67.28 -15.01
CA ASP A 187 -0.94 -67.53 -13.56
C ASP A 187 0.49 -67.44 -12.99
N THR A 188 0.76 -66.39 -12.20
CA THR A 188 2.05 -66.20 -11.53
C THR A 188 2.04 -66.61 -10.05
N SER A 189 0.96 -67.23 -9.56
CA SER A 189 0.75 -67.49 -8.13
C SER A 189 1.83 -68.37 -7.47
N GLN A 190 2.62 -69.12 -8.24
CA GLN A 190 3.74 -69.92 -7.73
C GLN A 190 5.13 -69.28 -7.97
N VAL A 191 5.21 -68.15 -8.67
CA VAL A 191 6.48 -67.50 -9.05
C VAL A 191 7.14 -66.87 -7.82
N THR A 192 8.44 -67.11 -7.67
CA THR A 192 9.27 -66.59 -6.57
C THR A 192 10.36 -65.63 -7.05
N ASP A 193 10.81 -65.74 -8.30
CA ASP A 193 11.75 -64.82 -8.95
C ASP A 193 11.18 -64.31 -10.30
N MET A 194 10.95 -63.00 -10.38
CA MET A 194 10.54 -62.25 -11.59
C MET A 194 11.63 -61.27 -12.06
N SER A 195 12.85 -61.36 -11.53
CA SER A 195 13.91 -60.40 -11.82
C SER A 195 14.22 -60.33 -13.31
N TYR A 196 14.32 -59.12 -13.84
CA TYR A 196 14.54 -58.82 -15.24
C TYR A 196 13.51 -59.42 -16.22
N MET A 197 12.35 -59.93 -15.75
CA MET A 197 11.37 -60.62 -16.61
C MET A 197 10.98 -59.83 -17.87
N PHE A 198 10.82 -58.51 -17.74
CA PHE A 198 10.59 -57.56 -18.84
C PHE A 198 11.72 -56.52 -18.93
N SER A 199 12.98 -56.90 -18.71
CA SER A 199 14.11 -55.97 -18.81
C SER A 199 14.46 -55.68 -20.28
N THR A 200 14.22 -54.44 -20.73
CA THR A 200 14.53 -53.81 -22.03
C THR A 200 13.61 -53.98 -23.28
N PRO A 201 12.50 -54.76 -23.33
CA PRO A 201 11.54 -54.67 -24.43
C PRO A 201 11.00 -53.25 -24.66
N ASN A 202 10.73 -52.90 -25.91
CA ASN A 202 10.23 -51.58 -26.31
C ASN A 202 8.69 -51.55 -26.36
N ILE A 203 8.06 -51.99 -25.27
CA ILE A 203 6.60 -52.13 -25.13
C ILE A 203 6.04 -50.88 -24.39
N PRO A 204 5.12 -50.10 -24.98
CA PRO A 204 4.59 -48.88 -24.34
C PRO A 204 3.64 -49.11 -23.16
N ALA A 205 2.89 -50.21 -23.17
CA ALA A 205 1.95 -50.60 -22.11
C ALA A 205 1.84 -52.12 -22.02
N LEU A 206 1.69 -52.65 -20.79
CA LEU A 206 1.66 -54.09 -20.51
C LEU A 206 0.49 -54.40 -19.55
N ASN A 207 -0.36 -55.37 -19.91
CA ASN A 207 -1.47 -55.79 -19.05
C ASN A 207 -0.97 -56.80 -18.00
N LEU A 208 -0.95 -56.38 -16.73
CA LEU A 208 -0.47 -57.16 -15.59
C LEU A 208 -1.59 -57.52 -14.59
N SER A 209 -2.86 -57.26 -14.93
CA SER A 209 -4.01 -57.36 -14.01
C SER A 209 -4.23 -58.75 -13.38
N ASN A 210 -3.77 -59.82 -14.03
CA ASN A 210 -3.88 -61.21 -13.54
C ASN A 210 -2.63 -61.68 -12.77
N PHE A 211 -1.59 -60.85 -12.59
CA PHE A 211 -0.39 -61.24 -11.84
C PHE A 211 -0.68 -61.31 -10.33
N ASP A 212 -0.56 -62.50 -9.76
CA ASP A 212 -0.40 -62.71 -8.32
C ASP A 212 1.10 -62.66 -7.99
N THR A 213 1.53 -61.63 -7.26
CA THR A 213 2.93 -61.47 -6.82
C THR A 213 3.17 -61.90 -5.37
N SER A 214 2.15 -62.46 -4.69
CA SER A 214 2.19 -62.70 -3.24
C SER A 214 3.26 -63.69 -2.75
N LYS A 215 3.87 -64.47 -3.65
CA LYS A 215 5.03 -65.35 -3.38
C LYS A 215 6.38 -64.81 -3.88
N VAL A 216 6.38 -63.69 -4.61
CA VAL A 216 7.60 -63.15 -5.24
C VAL A 216 8.55 -62.58 -4.19
N LYS A 217 9.81 -62.98 -4.26
CA LYS A 217 10.92 -62.50 -3.43
C LYS A 217 11.82 -61.52 -4.19
N ASN A 218 11.93 -61.66 -5.51
CA ASN A 218 12.87 -60.91 -6.33
C ASN A 218 12.17 -60.26 -7.53
N MET A 219 12.14 -58.92 -7.54
CA MET A 219 11.64 -58.07 -8.64
C MET A 219 12.77 -57.22 -9.24
N GLN A 220 14.04 -57.57 -8.99
CA GLN A 220 15.20 -56.83 -9.46
C GLN A 220 15.13 -56.57 -10.98
N GLY A 221 15.12 -55.32 -11.43
CA GLY A 221 15.07 -54.99 -12.86
C GLY A 221 13.80 -55.41 -13.61
N MET A 222 12.72 -55.80 -12.92
CA MET A 222 11.53 -56.42 -13.54
C MET A 222 10.93 -55.59 -14.69
N PHE A 223 10.85 -54.27 -14.52
CA PHE A 223 10.32 -53.30 -15.49
C PHE A 223 11.40 -52.34 -15.99
N ALA A 224 12.62 -52.81 -16.20
CA ALA A 224 13.73 -52.01 -16.73
C ALA A 224 13.55 -51.70 -18.24
N MET A 225 12.47 -50.98 -18.59
CA MET A 225 11.91 -50.87 -19.94
C MET A 225 11.99 -49.43 -20.46
N ARG A 226 12.64 -49.20 -21.59
CA ARG A 226 12.77 -47.84 -22.16
C ARG A 226 11.48 -47.33 -22.81
N GLY A 227 10.67 -48.23 -23.36
CA GLY A 227 9.44 -47.87 -24.07
C GLY A 227 8.25 -47.56 -23.17
N ILE A 228 8.23 -48.03 -21.91
CA ILE A 228 7.02 -48.06 -21.07
C ILE A 228 6.55 -46.64 -20.69
N GLU A 229 5.29 -46.33 -21.00
CA GLU A 229 4.65 -45.03 -20.73
C GLU A 229 3.75 -45.08 -19.49
N SER A 230 3.18 -46.25 -19.19
CA SER A 230 2.28 -46.48 -18.04
C SER A 230 2.39 -47.91 -17.49
N LEU A 231 2.24 -48.05 -16.17
CA LEU A 231 2.15 -49.33 -15.46
C LEU A 231 1.02 -49.25 -14.42
N ASP A 232 0.06 -50.18 -14.49
CA ASP A 232 -0.85 -50.46 -13.38
C ASP A 232 -0.23 -51.58 -12.53
N LEU A 233 -0.01 -51.27 -11.25
CA LEU A 233 0.58 -52.15 -10.24
C LEU A 233 -0.33 -52.23 -9.00
N SER A 234 -1.61 -51.89 -9.14
CA SER A 234 -2.59 -51.87 -8.04
C SER A 234 -2.86 -53.27 -7.47
N ASN A 235 -2.65 -54.32 -8.25
CA ASN A 235 -2.75 -55.73 -7.84
C ASN A 235 -1.48 -56.32 -7.21
N PHE A 236 -0.36 -55.58 -7.17
CA PHE A 236 0.93 -56.12 -6.71
C PHE A 236 0.99 -56.21 -5.18
N ASP A 237 0.82 -57.42 -4.64
CA ASP A 237 1.21 -57.75 -3.28
C ASP A 237 2.73 -57.93 -3.20
N THR A 238 3.44 -56.92 -2.69
CA THR A 238 4.90 -56.93 -2.58
C THR A 238 5.43 -57.35 -1.21
N LYS A 239 4.58 -57.77 -0.27
CA LYS A 239 4.98 -57.95 1.16
C LYS A 239 6.14 -58.92 1.39
N ASN A 240 6.36 -59.84 0.45
CA ASN A 240 7.40 -60.87 0.49
C ASN A 240 8.63 -60.53 -0.38
N VAL A 241 8.64 -59.38 -1.06
CA VAL A 241 9.71 -58.98 -1.98
C VAL A 241 10.91 -58.43 -1.20
N GLU A 242 11.98 -59.20 -1.21
CA GLU A 242 13.25 -58.91 -0.54
C GLU A 242 14.14 -57.94 -1.36
N ASN A 243 14.00 -57.94 -2.69
CA ASN A 243 14.82 -57.15 -3.62
C ASN A 243 13.99 -56.50 -4.74
N MET A 244 14.06 -55.16 -4.82
CA MET A 244 13.48 -54.30 -5.87
C MET A 244 14.53 -53.40 -6.55
N SER A 245 15.82 -53.70 -6.40
CA SER A 245 16.86 -52.90 -7.07
C SER A 245 16.67 -52.86 -8.59
N TYR A 246 16.96 -51.73 -9.21
CA TYR A 246 16.79 -51.50 -10.66
C TYR A 246 15.34 -51.66 -11.20
N MET A 247 14.30 -51.83 -10.35
CA MET A 247 12.98 -52.28 -10.79
C MET A 247 12.34 -51.44 -11.90
N PHE A 248 12.56 -50.11 -11.91
CA PHE A 248 12.13 -49.19 -12.96
C PHE A 248 13.33 -48.53 -13.69
N GLN A 249 14.45 -49.25 -13.82
CA GLN A 249 15.65 -48.67 -14.42
C GLN A 249 15.44 -48.38 -15.93
N SER A 250 15.78 -47.16 -16.34
CA SER A 250 15.62 -46.65 -17.72
C SER A 250 14.17 -46.48 -18.19
N THR A 251 13.17 -46.43 -17.30
CA THR A 251 11.78 -46.08 -17.65
C THR A 251 11.63 -44.58 -17.93
N GLU A 252 12.29 -44.12 -18.99
CA GLU A 252 12.47 -42.70 -19.35
C GLU A 252 11.17 -42.05 -19.84
N ASN A 253 10.27 -42.86 -20.41
CA ASN A 253 8.94 -42.47 -20.87
C ASN A 253 7.89 -42.44 -19.73
N LEU A 254 8.08 -43.21 -18.65
CA LEU A 254 7.13 -43.32 -17.53
C LEU A 254 7.09 -42.00 -16.73
N LYS A 255 5.92 -41.34 -16.70
CA LYS A 255 5.75 -40.02 -16.04
C LYS A 255 5.04 -40.08 -14.69
N ALA A 256 4.12 -41.02 -14.52
CA ALA A 256 3.42 -41.25 -13.27
C ALA A 256 3.69 -42.67 -12.77
N LEU A 257 3.91 -42.83 -11.47
CA LEU A 257 4.09 -44.14 -10.84
C LEU A 257 3.35 -44.21 -9.51
N ASP A 258 2.53 -45.25 -9.35
CA ASP A 258 1.79 -45.54 -8.12
C ASP A 258 2.44 -46.72 -7.37
N LEU A 259 3.00 -46.43 -6.20
CA LEU A 259 3.56 -47.39 -5.25
C LEU A 259 2.71 -47.47 -3.98
N SER A 260 1.46 -46.99 -3.98
CA SER A 260 0.62 -47.01 -2.77
C SER A 260 0.19 -48.41 -2.32
N SER A 261 0.23 -49.40 -3.23
CA SER A 261 0.08 -50.84 -2.94
C SER A 261 1.34 -51.48 -2.33
N PHE A 262 2.52 -50.86 -2.46
CA PHE A 262 3.80 -51.50 -2.15
C PHE A 262 4.05 -51.61 -0.63
N ASP A 263 3.84 -52.81 -0.11
CA ASP A 263 4.40 -53.24 1.18
C ASP A 263 5.89 -53.55 1.02
N MET A 264 6.75 -52.61 1.39
CA MET A 264 8.21 -52.80 1.37
C MET A 264 8.77 -53.30 2.71
N THR A 265 7.94 -53.81 3.64
CA THR A 265 8.38 -54.17 5.02
C THR A 265 9.58 -55.12 5.01
N ASN A 266 9.54 -56.17 4.18
CA ASN A 266 10.62 -57.15 4.04
C ASN A 266 11.68 -56.78 2.98
N THR A 267 11.49 -55.70 2.23
CA THR A 267 12.45 -55.29 1.19
C THR A 267 13.74 -54.77 1.82
N THR A 268 14.86 -55.32 1.36
CA THR A 268 16.22 -55.06 1.86
C THR A 268 17.07 -54.26 0.87
N ASN A 269 16.74 -54.31 -0.43
CA ASN A 269 17.47 -53.63 -1.48
C ASN A 269 16.50 -52.94 -2.46
N VAL A 270 16.67 -51.63 -2.61
CA VAL A 270 15.92 -50.73 -3.50
C VAL A 270 16.86 -49.88 -4.37
N ASN A 271 18.13 -50.29 -4.49
CA ASN A 271 19.17 -49.50 -5.13
C ASN A 271 18.90 -49.31 -6.63
N GLU A 272 19.23 -48.13 -7.14
CA GLU A 272 19.14 -47.73 -8.55
C GLU A 272 17.75 -47.89 -9.19
N MET A 273 16.69 -47.98 -8.35
CA MET A 273 15.31 -48.24 -8.76
C MET A 273 14.74 -47.19 -9.73
N PHE A 274 15.18 -45.93 -9.63
CA PHE A 274 14.77 -44.81 -10.46
C PHE A 274 15.93 -44.22 -11.29
N PHE A 275 16.93 -45.01 -11.67
CA PHE A 275 18.03 -44.55 -12.54
C PHE A 275 17.82 -44.93 -14.01
N THR A 276 18.47 -44.22 -14.92
CA THR A 276 18.69 -44.63 -16.32
C THR A 276 19.94 -45.52 -16.40
N GLY A 277 20.06 -46.33 -17.45
CA GLY A 277 21.24 -47.16 -17.70
C GLY A 277 22.56 -46.38 -17.90
N ASN A 278 22.51 -45.05 -17.97
CA ASN A 278 23.67 -44.15 -17.97
C ASN A 278 23.96 -43.55 -16.57
N ASN A 279 23.46 -44.18 -15.50
CA ASN A 279 23.61 -43.78 -14.10
C ASN A 279 23.19 -42.32 -13.82
N ARG A 280 22.00 -41.93 -14.32
CA ARG A 280 21.32 -40.66 -14.00
C ARG A 280 19.87 -40.92 -13.62
N PRO A 281 19.30 -40.27 -12.60
CA PRO A 281 17.86 -40.41 -12.27
C PRO A 281 16.90 -40.21 -13.46
N ILE A 282 15.83 -41.02 -13.52
CA ILE A 282 14.68 -40.84 -14.42
C ILE A 282 13.86 -39.61 -14.03
N THR A 283 12.87 -39.22 -14.83
CA THR A 283 12.05 -38.03 -14.57
C THR A 283 10.58 -38.40 -14.45
N LEU A 284 10.15 -38.64 -13.21
CA LEU A 284 8.74 -38.74 -12.82
C LEU A 284 8.17 -37.34 -12.56
N GLU A 285 6.92 -37.14 -12.95
CA GLU A 285 6.10 -35.92 -12.80
C GLU A 285 5.05 -36.10 -11.69
N SER A 286 4.59 -37.33 -11.46
CA SER A 286 3.80 -37.74 -10.29
C SER A 286 4.34 -39.05 -9.69
N LEU A 287 4.43 -39.10 -8.36
CA LEU A 287 4.85 -40.27 -7.60
C LEU A 287 3.92 -40.44 -6.40
N LYS A 288 3.17 -41.54 -6.37
CA LYS A 288 2.23 -41.84 -5.28
C LYS A 288 2.80 -42.91 -4.35
N LEU A 289 2.90 -42.59 -3.06
CA LEU A 289 3.58 -43.38 -2.05
C LEU A 289 2.59 -43.94 -1.02
N GLY A 290 2.84 -45.16 -0.54
CA GLY A 290 2.00 -45.89 0.41
C GLY A 290 2.56 -45.90 1.83
N VAL A 291 1.72 -46.27 2.80
CA VAL A 291 2.07 -46.27 4.24
C VAL A 291 3.18 -47.25 4.64
N LYS A 292 3.63 -48.09 3.70
CA LYS A 292 4.72 -49.06 3.84
C LYS A 292 5.81 -48.95 2.77
N THR A 293 5.77 -47.91 1.93
CA THR A 293 6.85 -47.64 0.98
C THR A 293 8.09 -47.18 1.77
N LYS A 294 9.25 -47.74 1.45
CA LYS A 294 10.54 -47.28 1.99
C LYS A 294 11.22 -46.40 0.95
N LEU A 295 11.65 -45.20 1.33
CA LEU A 295 12.54 -44.38 0.50
C LEU A 295 14.00 -44.57 0.92
N SER A 296 14.93 -44.33 -0.01
CA SER A 296 16.37 -44.35 0.22
C SER A 296 17.08 -43.51 -0.84
N GLU A 297 18.18 -42.84 -0.49
CA GLU A 297 18.97 -42.05 -1.44
C GLU A 297 19.47 -42.92 -2.61
N ALA A 298 19.76 -44.18 -2.31
CA ALA A 298 20.18 -45.17 -3.31
C ALA A 298 19.11 -45.48 -4.37
N MET A 299 17.83 -45.15 -4.16
CA MET A 299 16.80 -45.29 -5.20
C MET A 299 17.02 -44.33 -6.38
N GLY A 300 17.56 -43.14 -6.12
CA GLY A 300 17.74 -42.09 -7.13
C GLY A 300 16.46 -41.32 -7.46
N LEU A 301 15.65 -40.94 -6.46
CA LEU A 301 14.56 -39.99 -6.71
C LEU A 301 15.15 -38.66 -7.21
N LYS A 302 14.71 -38.23 -8.39
CA LYS A 302 15.23 -37.03 -9.05
C LYS A 302 14.56 -35.76 -8.51
N GLU A 303 15.37 -34.71 -8.34
CA GLU A 303 14.84 -33.37 -8.11
C GLU A 303 13.94 -32.88 -9.28
N PRO A 304 12.76 -32.31 -8.96
CA PRO A 304 11.92 -31.59 -9.91
C PRO A 304 12.66 -30.43 -10.57
N PRO A 305 12.17 -29.90 -11.70
CA PRO A 305 12.82 -28.79 -12.38
C PRO A 305 12.72 -27.48 -11.57
N GLU A 306 13.87 -26.82 -11.33
CA GLU A 306 13.92 -25.42 -10.88
C GLU A 306 13.86 -24.46 -12.09
N TRP A 307 12.82 -24.56 -12.92
CA TRP A 307 12.63 -23.67 -14.07
C TRP A 307 11.16 -23.56 -14.52
N GLY A 308 10.87 -22.49 -15.27
CA GLY A 308 9.53 -22.19 -15.76
C GLY A 308 8.59 -21.78 -14.64
N ILE A 309 7.60 -22.63 -14.38
CA ILE A 309 6.64 -22.49 -13.28
C ILE A 309 7.02 -23.31 -12.04
N HIS A 310 7.98 -24.22 -12.13
CA HIS A 310 8.31 -25.16 -11.05
C HIS A 310 9.47 -24.68 -10.17
N THR A 311 9.43 -25.06 -8.90
CA THR A 311 10.31 -24.55 -7.83
C THR A 311 11.55 -25.40 -7.57
N GLY A 312 11.63 -26.58 -8.19
CA GLY A 312 12.62 -27.61 -7.85
C GLY A 312 12.22 -28.52 -6.67
N ARG A 313 10.97 -28.49 -6.20
CA ARG A 313 10.48 -29.32 -5.07
C ARG A 313 9.30 -30.20 -5.45
N TRP A 314 9.12 -31.29 -4.69
CA TRP A 314 7.92 -32.13 -4.66
C TRP A 314 6.94 -31.57 -3.63
N ILE A 315 5.69 -31.34 -4.00
CA ILE A 315 4.60 -31.02 -3.05
C ILE A 315 3.68 -32.21 -2.90
N LYS A 316 3.25 -32.50 -1.67
CA LYS A 316 2.19 -33.48 -1.42
C LYS A 316 0.85 -32.86 -1.82
N LYS A 317 0.11 -33.57 -2.67
CA LYS A 317 -1.18 -33.13 -3.21
C LYS A 317 -2.17 -32.78 -2.10
N ASP A 318 -2.92 -31.69 -2.31
CA ASP A 318 -3.87 -31.12 -1.36
C ASP A 318 -3.25 -30.73 0.01
N THR A 319 -1.95 -30.39 0.04
CA THR A 319 -1.26 -29.82 1.21
C THR A 319 -0.44 -28.58 0.83
N ILE A 320 0.24 -27.98 1.82
CA ILE A 320 1.16 -26.85 1.63
C ILE A 320 2.63 -27.24 1.88
N ASP A 321 2.95 -28.53 1.97
CA ASP A 321 4.25 -29.02 2.38
C ASP A 321 5.05 -29.60 1.21
N ALA A 322 6.16 -28.94 0.93
CA ALA A 322 7.03 -29.18 -0.21
C ALA A 322 8.45 -29.53 0.23
N TYR A 323 9.06 -30.45 -0.50
CA TYR A 323 10.28 -31.17 -0.16
C TYR A 323 11.19 -31.24 -1.39
N SER A 324 12.48 -31.00 -1.23
CA SER A 324 13.47 -31.60 -2.14
C SER A 324 13.38 -33.13 -2.06
N SER A 325 13.94 -33.82 -3.04
CA SER A 325 13.97 -35.29 -3.09
C SER A 325 14.80 -35.86 -1.95
N SER A 326 15.87 -35.17 -1.54
CA SER A 326 16.62 -35.51 -0.33
C SER A 326 15.79 -35.32 0.95
N GLU A 327 15.06 -34.21 1.10
CA GLU A 327 14.15 -34.02 2.23
C GLU A 327 13.04 -35.08 2.26
N LEU A 328 12.41 -35.37 1.12
CA LEU A 328 11.36 -36.38 1.03
C LEU A 328 11.91 -37.77 1.37
N VAL A 329 13.05 -38.17 0.79
CA VAL A 329 13.70 -39.45 1.07
C VAL A 329 14.09 -39.61 2.55
N THR A 330 14.57 -38.55 3.20
CA THR A 330 15.06 -38.63 4.59
C THR A 330 13.97 -38.44 5.64
N GLN A 331 12.87 -37.76 5.31
CA GLN A 331 11.78 -37.46 6.25
C GLN A 331 10.56 -38.40 6.11
N TYR A 332 10.43 -39.17 5.02
CA TYR A 332 9.23 -39.96 4.72
C TYR A 332 8.84 -40.95 5.83
N GLU A 333 7.87 -40.54 6.64
CA GLU A 333 7.18 -41.39 7.61
C GLU A 333 5.87 -41.87 6.97
N GLY A 334 5.79 -43.16 6.64
CA GLY A 334 4.69 -43.69 5.83
C GLY A 334 3.29 -43.45 6.40
N SER A 335 3.09 -43.49 7.72
CA SER A 335 1.75 -43.37 8.31
C SER A 335 1.13 -41.97 8.18
N THR A 336 1.96 -40.94 8.05
CA THR A 336 1.55 -39.52 7.93
C THR A 336 1.81 -38.95 6.53
N MET A 337 2.89 -39.38 5.86
CA MET A 337 3.34 -38.82 4.59
C MET A 337 2.78 -39.52 3.35
N ALA A 338 2.25 -40.74 3.42
CA ALA A 338 1.63 -41.42 2.28
C ALA A 338 0.57 -40.58 1.54
N GLY A 339 0.58 -40.63 0.21
CA GLY A 339 -0.20 -39.76 -0.68
C GLY A 339 0.44 -39.61 -2.06
N GLU A 340 -0.17 -38.78 -2.90
CA GLU A 340 0.35 -38.42 -4.22
C GLU A 340 1.28 -37.20 -4.11
N TYR A 341 2.47 -37.28 -4.69
CA TYR A 341 3.43 -36.17 -4.79
C TYR A 341 3.56 -35.75 -6.25
N VAL A 342 3.54 -34.44 -6.48
CA VAL A 342 3.72 -33.82 -7.80
C VAL A 342 4.76 -32.70 -7.70
N TRP A 343 5.19 -32.13 -8.83
CA TRP A 343 6.08 -30.98 -8.82
C TRP A 343 5.37 -29.74 -8.25
N GLU A 344 6.02 -29.05 -7.32
CA GLU A 344 5.56 -27.77 -6.78
C GLU A 344 5.66 -26.68 -7.86
N GLU A 345 4.60 -25.88 -7.98
CA GLU A 345 4.54 -24.68 -8.80
C GLU A 345 4.67 -23.41 -7.95
N ASN A 346 5.10 -22.33 -8.59
CA ASN A 346 5.20 -21.01 -7.96
C ASN A 346 3.84 -20.56 -7.39
N TYR A 347 3.83 -19.98 -6.19
CA TYR A 347 2.61 -19.46 -5.56
C TYR A 347 1.97 -18.31 -6.38
N ASP A 348 0.65 -18.29 -6.46
CA ASP A 348 -0.14 -17.14 -6.93
C ASP A 348 -0.19 -16.10 -5.80
N LEU A 349 0.61 -15.05 -5.93
CA LEU A 349 0.77 -13.98 -4.95
C LEU A 349 0.11 -12.67 -5.41
N LYS A 350 -0.83 -12.17 -4.61
CA LYS A 350 -1.53 -10.90 -4.83
C LYS A 350 -1.12 -9.90 -3.77
N VAL A 351 -0.60 -8.75 -4.21
CA VAL A 351 -0.09 -7.68 -3.35
C VAL A 351 -0.72 -6.32 -3.69
N ARG A 352 -0.61 -5.37 -2.77
CA ARG A 352 -1.01 -3.96 -2.93
C ARG A 352 0.14 -3.01 -2.61
N ASP A 353 0.14 -1.86 -3.26
CA ASP A 353 0.94 -0.71 -2.85
C ASP A 353 0.35 -0.07 -1.57
N ILE A 354 1.20 0.59 -0.80
CA ILE A 354 0.83 1.25 0.47
C ILE A 354 1.44 2.65 0.52
N GLN A 355 0.67 3.59 1.08
CA GLN A 355 1.09 4.95 1.42
C GLN A 355 0.88 5.14 2.93
N ILE A 356 1.91 5.59 3.63
CA ILE A 356 1.91 5.95 5.05
C ILE A 356 2.58 7.31 5.22
N PHE A 357 2.53 7.87 6.42
CA PHE A 357 3.31 9.05 6.78
C PHE A 357 4.52 8.71 7.65
N VAL A 358 5.43 9.68 7.74
CA VAL A 358 6.56 9.65 8.66
C VAL A 358 6.08 9.41 10.10
N GLY A 359 6.60 8.35 10.72
CA GLY A 359 6.31 7.92 12.09
C GLY A 359 5.13 6.96 12.25
N ASP A 360 4.43 6.57 11.17
CA ASP A 360 3.37 5.56 11.24
C ASP A 360 3.95 4.12 11.31
N ASP A 361 3.20 3.19 11.90
CA ASP A 361 3.54 1.76 11.95
C ASP A 361 3.34 1.09 10.58
N TRP A 362 4.25 0.17 10.21
CA TRP A 362 4.19 -0.61 8.97
C TRP A 362 4.81 -1.99 9.13
N GLN A 363 4.22 -3.01 8.49
CA GLN A 363 4.78 -4.35 8.39
C GLN A 363 4.72 -4.89 6.95
N ILE A 364 5.69 -5.75 6.60
CA ILE A 364 5.77 -6.40 5.28
C ILE A 364 4.48 -7.14 4.89
N GLY A 365 3.81 -7.75 5.88
CA GLY A 365 2.56 -8.48 5.69
C GLY A 365 1.38 -7.60 5.24
N ASP A 366 1.41 -6.29 5.51
CA ASP A 366 0.34 -5.37 5.11
C ASP A 366 0.19 -5.31 3.59
N HIS A 367 1.27 -5.55 2.83
CA HIS A 367 1.23 -5.59 1.36
C HIS A 367 0.56 -6.83 0.79
N VAL A 368 0.48 -7.93 1.53
CA VAL A 368 -0.05 -9.21 1.02
C VAL A 368 -1.57 -9.23 1.11
N ILE A 369 -2.25 -9.39 -0.03
CA ILE A 369 -3.71 -9.54 -0.10
C ILE A 369 -4.09 -11.02 0.05
N ALA A 370 -3.39 -11.89 -0.67
CA ALA A 370 -3.53 -13.33 -0.64
C ALA A 370 -2.29 -13.98 -1.26
N VAL A 371 -1.95 -15.18 -0.82
CA VAL A 371 -0.95 -16.03 -1.47
C VAL A 371 -1.40 -17.49 -1.39
N THR A 372 -1.44 -18.18 -2.53
CA THR A 372 -1.96 -19.56 -2.61
C THR A 372 -1.08 -20.44 -3.50
N ASN A 373 -1.00 -21.75 -3.20
CA ASN A 373 -0.33 -22.71 -4.09
C ASN A 373 -1.24 -23.22 -5.23
N GLN A 374 -0.73 -24.14 -6.05
CA GLN A 374 -1.44 -24.74 -7.19
C GLN A 374 -2.73 -25.50 -6.83
N PHE A 375 -2.97 -25.81 -5.55
CA PHE A 375 -4.21 -26.43 -5.06
C PHE A 375 -5.22 -25.39 -4.51
N GLY A 376 -4.88 -24.10 -4.56
CA GLY A 376 -5.70 -23.02 -4.00
C GLY A 376 -5.68 -22.93 -2.47
N LEU A 377 -4.69 -23.55 -1.81
CA LEU A 377 -4.51 -23.48 -0.36
C LEU A 377 -3.70 -22.23 0.02
N ASP A 378 -4.18 -21.51 1.03
CA ASP A 378 -3.50 -20.33 1.59
C ASP A 378 -2.11 -20.69 2.14
N ILE A 379 -1.11 -19.88 1.77
CA ILE A 379 0.27 -20.03 2.21
C ILE A 379 0.56 -19.02 3.33
N PRO A 380 1.13 -19.46 4.49
CA PRO A 380 1.55 -18.53 5.53
C PRO A 380 2.65 -17.58 5.03
N ILE A 381 2.60 -16.30 5.42
CA ILE A 381 3.50 -15.26 4.92
C ILE A 381 4.97 -15.55 5.31
N GLU A 382 5.22 -16.29 6.39
CA GLU A 382 6.53 -16.79 6.77
C GLU A 382 7.13 -17.87 5.83
N LYS A 383 6.35 -18.41 4.88
CA LYS A 383 6.86 -19.23 3.76
C LYS A 383 7.21 -18.37 2.51
N LEU A 384 7.07 -17.04 2.56
CA LEU A 384 7.55 -16.11 1.53
C LEU A 384 8.88 -15.46 1.95
N GLU A 385 9.82 -15.40 1.01
CA GLU A 385 11.01 -14.57 1.12
C GLU A 385 10.73 -13.17 0.57
N PHE A 386 11.44 -12.14 1.02
CA PHE A 386 11.30 -10.78 0.48
C PHE A 386 12.59 -9.97 0.58
N GLU A 387 12.76 -8.98 -0.31
CA GLU A 387 13.73 -7.90 -0.15
C GLU A 387 13.03 -6.54 -0.25
N THR A 388 13.58 -5.54 0.44
CA THR A 388 13.19 -4.13 0.26
C THR A 388 14.36 -3.35 -0.33
N LEU A 389 14.07 -2.40 -1.21
CA LEU A 389 15.04 -1.59 -1.92
C LEU A 389 14.58 -0.13 -1.94
N GLY A 390 15.33 0.75 -1.28
CA GLY A 390 15.15 2.20 -1.45
C GLY A 390 15.45 2.67 -2.87
N VAL A 391 15.07 3.92 -3.18
CA VAL A 391 15.27 4.54 -4.52
C VAL A 391 16.73 4.50 -5.01
N ASP A 392 17.70 4.49 -4.09
CA ASP A 392 19.14 4.41 -4.40
C ASP A 392 19.69 2.98 -4.58
N LEU A 393 18.85 1.95 -4.41
CA LEU A 393 19.19 0.52 -4.40
C LEU A 393 20.23 0.10 -3.34
N ALA A 394 20.61 1.00 -2.42
CA ALA A 394 21.59 0.75 -1.38
C ALA A 394 20.93 0.44 -0.03
N ASN A 395 19.83 1.14 0.28
CA ASN A 395 19.09 0.94 1.53
C ASN A 395 18.18 -0.30 1.46
N LYS A 396 18.50 -1.31 2.27
CA LYS A 396 17.78 -2.60 2.37
C LYS A 396 16.76 -2.70 3.50
N ASN A 397 16.75 -1.72 4.40
CA ASN A 397 15.82 -1.62 5.50
C ASN A 397 14.90 -0.41 5.26
N VAL A 398 13.61 -0.56 5.53
CA VAL A 398 12.66 0.55 5.58
C VAL A 398 12.89 1.35 6.85
N ASP A 399 12.99 2.67 6.73
CA ASP A 399 13.02 3.61 7.85
C ASP A 399 11.78 4.49 7.76
N THR A 400 10.79 4.24 8.61
CA THR A 400 9.54 5.04 8.63
C THR A 400 9.70 6.40 9.30
N SER A 401 10.89 6.74 9.84
CA SER A 401 11.16 8.07 10.41
C SER A 401 11.57 9.12 9.38
N GLN A 402 11.72 8.75 8.11
CA GLN A 402 12.10 9.64 7.00
C GLN A 402 11.19 9.43 5.78
N PRO A 403 10.90 10.48 4.99
CA PRO A 403 10.12 10.35 3.77
C PRO A 403 10.92 9.59 2.70
N GLY A 404 10.25 8.76 1.90
CA GLY A 404 10.91 7.89 0.94
C GLY A 404 9.98 7.01 0.13
N ILE A 405 10.55 6.34 -0.87
CA ILE A 405 9.85 5.31 -1.67
C ILE A 405 10.70 4.04 -1.63
N TYR A 406 10.07 2.93 -1.29
CA TYR A 406 10.70 1.62 -1.21
C TYR A 406 9.98 0.65 -2.15
N TYR A 407 10.76 -0.06 -2.96
CA TYR A 407 10.29 -1.17 -3.77
C TYR A 407 10.50 -2.48 -3.02
N ILE A 408 9.42 -3.22 -2.85
CA ILE A 408 9.40 -4.51 -2.19
C ILE A 408 9.28 -5.58 -3.27
N ARG A 409 10.11 -6.63 -3.20
CA ARG A 409 9.98 -7.82 -4.06
C ARG A 409 9.77 -9.04 -3.19
N PHE A 410 8.82 -9.86 -3.60
CA PHE A 410 8.47 -11.11 -2.92
C PHE A 410 8.96 -12.31 -3.73
N TYR A 411 9.42 -13.33 -3.01
CA TYR A 411 10.18 -14.45 -3.53
C TYR A 411 9.67 -15.79 -2.99
N GLN A 412 9.89 -16.83 -3.79
CA GLN A 412 9.83 -18.23 -3.38
C GLN A 412 11.16 -18.86 -3.80
N GLY A 413 12.11 -19.01 -2.87
CA GLY A 413 13.49 -19.29 -3.21
C GLY A 413 14.06 -18.28 -4.20
N LYS A 414 14.66 -18.77 -5.30
CA LYS A 414 15.29 -17.91 -6.31
C LYS A 414 14.29 -17.15 -7.22
N LYS A 415 12.98 -17.43 -7.12
CA LYS A 415 11.96 -16.89 -8.03
C LYS A 415 11.31 -15.64 -7.46
N ILE A 416 11.41 -14.49 -8.16
CA ILE A 416 10.52 -13.35 -7.93
C ILE A 416 9.10 -13.74 -8.34
N LEU A 417 8.15 -13.61 -7.41
CA LEU A 417 6.71 -13.81 -7.64
C LEU A 417 6.04 -12.50 -8.07
N SER A 418 6.22 -11.45 -7.28
CA SER A 418 5.59 -10.14 -7.47
C SER A 418 6.35 -9.03 -6.74
N GLY A 419 5.90 -7.80 -6.85
CA GLY A 419 6.44 -6.66 -6.12
C GLY A 419 5.39 -5.57 -5.84
N ALA A 420 5.67 -4.74 -4.86
CA ALA A 420 4.80 -3.65 -4.41
C ALA A 420 5.63 -2.42 -4.01
N MET A 421 4.98 -1.26 -3.94
CA MET A 421 5.57 0.00 -3.49
C MET A 421 5.08 0.37 -2.09
N LEU A 422 6.01 0.82 -1.25
CA LEU A 422 5.73 1.59 -0.04
C LEU A 422 6.14 3.05 -0.28
N VAL A 423 5.23 3.98 -0.04
CA VAL A 423 5.46 5.42 -0.07
C VAL A 423 5.32 5.98 1.33
N ILE A 424 6.32 6.74 1.79
CA ILE A 424 6.35 7.39 3.10
C ILE A 424 6.43 8.90 2.88
N GLU A 425 5.40 9.64 3.33
CA GLU A 425 5.29 11.08 3.11
C GLU A 425 5.43 11.88 4.41
N GLU A 426 5.95 13.11 4.34
CA GLU A 426 5.94 14.03 5.49
C GLU A 426 4.50 14.48 5.80
N LYS A 427 4.13 14.47 7.09
CA LYS A 427 2.84 15.02 7.54
C LYS A 427 2.83 16.53 7.30
N GLN A 428 1.94 17.01 6.43
CA GLN A 428 1.84 18.43 6.09
C GLN A 428 1.13 19.27 7.17
N THR A 429 0.70 18.63 8.27
CA THR A 429 -0.07 19.23 9.36
C THR A 429 0.59 20.51 9.89
N ALA A 430 -0.09 21.64 9.72
CA ALA A 430 0.41 22.94 10.15
C ALA A 430 -0.75 23.80 10.67
N VAL A 431 -0.44 24.66 11.64
CA VAL A 431 -1.32 25.71 12.14
C VAL A 431 -0.59 27.04 11.98
N ARG A 432 -1.20 27.98 11.27
CA ARG A 432 -0.64 29.31 10.98
C ARG A 432 -1.46 30.39 11.66
N VAL A 433 -0.76 31.30 12.31
CA VAL A 433 -1.32 32.33 13.18
C VAL A 433 -0.49 33.59 13.05
N THR A 434 -1.13 34.74 13.24
CA THR A 434 -0.49 36.06 13.15
C THR A 434 -0.57 36.80 14.48
N ASP A 435 0.37 37.71 14.75
CA ASP A 435 0.31 38.61 15.92
C ASP A 435 -0.70 39.74 15.70
N SER A 436 -1.32 40.25 16.76
CA SER A 436 -2.25 41.39 16.69
C SER A 436 -1.96 42.46 17.75
N THR A 437 -2.41 43.68 17.48
CA THR A 437 -2.34 44.82 18.41
C THR A 437 -3.71 45.43 18.56
N LEU A 438 -4.12 45.66 19.81
CA LEU A 438 -5.39 46.22 20.22
C LEU A 438 -5.14 47.38 21.20
N PHE A 439 -6.16 48.17 21.49
CA PHE A 439 -6.20 49.13 22.59
C PHE A 439 -7.18 48.67 23.67
N VAL A 440 -6.99 49.15 24.90
CA VAL A 440 -7.89 48.83 26.02
C VAL A 440 -9.34 49.16 25.65
N GLY A 441 -10.21 48.16 25.78
CA GLY A 441 -11.63 48.23 25.44
C GLY A 441 -12.00 47.88 23.99
N ASP A 442 -11.07 47.44 23.15
CA ASP A 442 -11.42 46.83 21.86
C ASP A 442 -12.00 45.40 22.05
N ASP A 443 -12.85 44.97 21.10
CA ASP A 443 -13.31 43.58 21.00
C ASP A 443 -12.21 42.66 20.42
N TRP A 444 -12.18 41.40 20.83
CA TRP A 444 -11.26 40.38 20.29
C TRP A 444 -11.89 38.98 20.27
N LYS A 445 -11.51 38.18 19.27
CA LYS A 445 -11.83 36.74 19.15
C LYS A 445 -10.60 35.98 18.67
N ALA A 446 -10.49 34.71 19.05
CA ALA A 446 -9.41 33.83 18.61
C ALA A 446 -9.33 33.63 17.08
N LEU A 447 -10.43 33.82 16.35
CA LEU A 447 -10.41 33.80 14.88
C LEU A 447 -9.59 34.96 14.29
N ASP A 448 -9.49 36.11 14.99
CA ASP A 448 -8.84 37.33 14.49
C ASP A 448 -7.30 37.18 14.37
N ASN A 449 -6.73 36.13 14.97
CA ASN A 449 -5.30 35.79 14.94
C ASN A 449 -5.02 34.47 14.20
N PHE A 450 -6.03 33.80 13.67
CA PHE A 450 -5.90 32.52 12.96
C PHE A 450 -5.82 32.75 11.44
N GLU A 451 -4.76 32.28 10.79
CA GLU A 451 -4.61 32.39 9.33
C GLU A 451 -5.14 31.14 8.61
N SER A 452 -4.74 29.95 9.06
CA SER A 452 -5.13 28.66 8.47
C SER A 452 -4.68 27.49 9.35
N ALA A 453 -5.32 26.34 9.17
CA ALA A 453 -4.78 25.05 9.57
C ALA A 453 -4.94 24.06 8.41
N VAL A 454 -4.08 23.05 8.36
CA VAL A 454 -4.14 21.95 7.40
C VAL A 454 -3.92 20.60 8.07
N ASP A 455 -4.45 19.54 7.47
CA ASP A 455 -4.28 18.15 7.93
C ASP A 455 -3.00 17.48 7.41
N GLU A 456 -2.85 16.18 7.71
CA GLU A 456 -1.66 15.38 7.37
C GLU A 456 -1.36 15.35 5.85
N ILE A 457 -2.37 15.54 4.99
CA ILE A 457 -2.24 15.63 3.52
C ILE A 457 -2.46 17.05 2.97
N GLY A 458 -2.37 18.08 3.82
CA GLY A 458 -2.40 19.48 3.41
C GLY A 458 -3.79 20.03 3.06
N ARG A 459 -4.88 19.32 3.36
CA ARG A 459 -6.25 19.84 3.15
C ARG A 459 -6.57 20.91 4.20
N PRO A 460 -7.27 22.01 3.86
CA PRO A 460 -7.72 23.00 4.83
C PRO A 460 -8.61 22.40 5.92
N VAL A 461 -8.34 22.81 7.17
CA VAL A 461 -9.06 22.41 8.39
C VAL A 461 -9.90 23.59 8.87
N SER A 462 -11.14 23.33 9.34
CA SER A 462 -12.03 24.38 9.83
C SER A 462 -11.56 24.92 11.19
N PHE A 463 -11.80 26.20 11.46
CA PHE A 463 -11.38 26.83 12.72
C PHE A 463 -12.01 26.16 13.95
N GLU A 464 -13.22 25.65 13.81
CA GLU A 464 -13.98 24.91 14.84
C GLU A 464 -13.29 23.61 15.29
N GLU A 465 -12.39 23.06 14.49
CA GLU A 465 -11.60 21.86 14.80
C GLU A 465 -10.25 22.21 15.47
N VAL A 466 -9.84 23.48 15.42
CA VAL A 466 -8.58 23.96 15.99
C VAL A 466 -8.74 24.26 17.47
N LYS A 467 -8.01 23.53 18.32
CA LYS A 467 -8.03 23.73 19.77
C LYS A 467 -7.23 24.98 20.14
N VAL A 468 -7.94 26.03 20.54
CA VAL A 468 -7.39 27.27 21.11
C VAL A 468 -7.19 27.12 22.61
N ALA A 469 -6.10 27.67 23.15
CA ALA A 469 -5.81 27.77 24.58
C ALA A 469 -5.17 29.13 24.92
N GLY A 470 -5.67 29.77 25.98
CA GLY A 470 -5.31 31.14 26.38
C GLY A 470 -6.51 32.09 26.24
N GLU A 471 -6.47 33.21 26.96
CA GLU A 471 -7.51 34.23 26.98
C GLU A 471 -6.87 35.63 26.87
N VAL A 472 -7.55 36.56 26.20
CA VAL A 472 -7.13 37.98 26.10
C VAL A 472 -8.05 38.83 26.96
N ASP A 473 -7.48 39.49 27.97
CA ASP A 473 -8.19 40.46 28.80
C ASP A 473 -8.04 41.86 28.21
N THR A 474 -8.91 42.20 27.23
CA THR A 474 -8.86 43.51 26.55
C THR A 474 -9.20 44.69 27.48
N SER A 475 -9.53 44.43 28.75
CA SER A 475 -9.71 45.46 29.78
C SER A 475 -8.39 45.99 30.37
N LYS A 476 -7.24 45.39 30.04
CA LYS A 476 -5.92 45.76 30.61
C LYS A 476 -4.86 45.79 29.52
N ALA A 477 -3.93 46.74 29.60
CA ALA A 477 -2.76 46.73 28.73
C ALA A 477 -1.80 45.58 29.13
N GLY A 478 -1.27 44.88 28.13
CA GLY A 478 -0.48 43.68 28.34
C GLY A 478 -0.15 42.94 27.03
N LYS A 479 0.55 41.81 27.17
CA LYS A 479 0.73 40.83 26.10
C LYS A 479 0.12 39.50 26.52
N TYR A 480 -0.75 38.97 25.67
CA TYR A 480 -1.49 37.75 25.89
C TYR A 480 -1.05 36.74 24.83
N GLU A 481 -0.58 35.57 25.25
CA GLU A 481 -0.11 34.52 24.36
C GLU A 481 -1.23 33.50 24.17
N ILE A 482 -1.67 33.31 22.92
CA ILE A 482 -2.75 32.40 22.56
C ILE A 482 -2.18 31.28 21.72
N THR A 483 -2.35 30.04 22.19
CA THR A 483 -1.85 28.82 21.51
C THR A 483 -2.97 28.19 20.71
N TYR A 484 -2.70 27.89 19.44
CA TYR A 484 -3.61 27.22 18.51
C TYR A 484 -3.01 25.87 18.16
N SER A 485 -3.79 24.79 18.28
CA SER A 485 -3.29 23.43 18.15
C SER A 485 -4.24 22.51 17.38
N TYR A 486 -3.69 21.69 16.50
CA TYR A 486 -4.42 20.72 15.68
C TYR A 486 -3.45 19.60 15.27
N GLY A 487 -3.92 18.36 15.15
CA GLY A 487 -3.13 17.23 14.65
C GLY A 487 -1.76 17.01 15.32
N GLY A 488 -1.64 17.35 16.61
CA GLY A 488 -0.40 17.24 17.38
C GLY A 488 0.57 18.43 17.28
N VAL A 489 0.41 19.32 16.30
CA VAL A 489 1.22 20.55 16.18
C VAL A 489 0.56 21.75 16.86
N SER A 490 1.36 22.76 17.23
CA SER A 490 0.85 23.98 17.84
C SER A 490 1.65 25.22 17.48
N SER A 491 0.96 26.33 17.22
CA SER A 491 1.54 27.66 16.97
C SER A 491 0.99 28.68 17.97
N LYS A 492 1.70 29.79 18.16
CA LYS A 492 1.39 30.82 19.15
C LYS A 492 1.29 32.20 18.52
N ALA A 493 0.23 32.92 18.86
CA ALA A 493 0.07 34.34 18.53
C ALA A 493 0.19 35.21 19.79
N THR A 494 0.80 36.38 19.64
CA THR A 494 0.84 37.43 20.66
C THR A 494 -0.22 38.47 20.37
N VAL A 495 -1.19 38.61 21.27
CA VAL A 495 -2.16 39.71 21.26
C VAL A 495 -1.65 40.80 22.20
N THR A 496 -1.26 41.94 21.65
CA THR A 496 -0.72 43.07 22.42
C THR A 496 -1.80 44.13 22.65
N VAL A 497 -2.34 44.21 23.86
CA VAL A 497 -3.28 45.26 24.26
C VAL A 497 -2.49 46.47 24.78
N LYS A 498 -2.73 47.65 24.22
CA LYS A 498 -2.07 48.92 24.59
C LYS A 498 -3.01 49.82 25.36
N GLU A 499 -2.47 50.64 26.27
CA GLU A 499 -3.22 51.72 26.91
C GLU A 499 -3.79 52.68 25.85
N ARG A 500 -5.08 53.01 25.96
CA ARG A 500 -5.75 53.95 25.04
C ARG A 500 -5.53 55.38 25.54
N GLN A 501 -4.71 56.14 24.82
CA GLN A 501 -4.28 57.47 25.29
C GLN A 501 -5.20 58.63 24.88
N THR A 502 -6.30 58.35 24.17
CA THR A 502 -7.19 59.34 23.56
C THR A 502 -7.69 60.38 24.57
N ALA A 503 -7.30 61.63 24.39
CA ALA A 503 -7.59 62.71 25.33
C ALA A 503 -7.73 64.06 24.62
N ILE A 504 -8.55 64.95 25.18
CA ILE A 504 -8.78 66.29 24.63
C ILE A 504 -8.75 67.36 25.74
N LYS A 505 -7.93 68.40 25.52
CA LYS A 505 -7.68 69.50 26.44
C LYS A 505 -8.15 70.82 25.85
N VAL A 506 -8.88 71.57 26.67
CA VAL A 506 -9.52 72.83 26.35
C VAL A 506 -9.45 73.73 27.59
N LYS A 507 -9.56 75.04 27.37
CA LYS A 507 -9.43 76.07 28.41
C LYS A 507 -10.59 77.05 28.33
N ASP A 508 -10.92 77.71 29.43
CA ASP A 508 -11.91 78.80 29.46
C ASP A 508 -11.36 80.10 28.84
N SER A 509 -12.27 81.00 28.44
CA SER A 509 -11.91 82.34 27.97
C SER A 509 -12.88 83.42 28.47
N THR A 510 -12.43 84.68 28.44
CA THR A 510 -13.25 85.84 28.81
C THR A 510 -12.99 86.99 27.85
N LEU A 511 -14.07 87.58 27.35
CA LEU A 511 -14.06 88.72 26.45
C LEU A 511 -15.12 89.76 26.86
N PHE A 512 -15.11 90.91 26.20
CA PHE A 512 -16.12 91.97 26.36
C PHE A 512 -17.07 91.98 25.16
N VAL A 513 -18.29 92.50 25.35
CA VAL A 513 -19.30 92.63 24.30
C VAL A 513 -18.71 93.32 23.07
N GLY A 514 -18.90 92.69 21.91
CA GLY A 514 -18.39 93.13 20.60
C GLY A 514 -16.97 92.68 20.25
N ALA A 515 -16.26 91.96 21.13
CA ALA A 515 -14.95 91.38 20.79
C ALA A 515 -15.10 90.13 19.90
N PRO A 516 -14.14 89.85 19.00
CA PRO A 516 -14.13 88.63 18.20
C PRO A 516 -13.79 87.39 19.04
N TRP A 517 -14.26 86.23 18.59
CA TRP A 517 -13.97 84.91 19.16
C TRP A 517 -14.06 83.83 18.08
N GLN A 518 -13.25 82.78 18.18
CA GLN A 518 -13.32 81.57 17.36
C GLN A 518 -13.11 80.31 18.22
N SER A 519 -13.62 79.17 17.76
CA SER A 519 -13.52 77.90 18.48
C SER A 519 -12.09 77.42 18.75
N LEU A 520 -11.11 77.82 17.93
CA LEU A 520 -9.70 77.53 18.15
C LEU A 520 -9.14 78.21 19.41
N ASP A 521 -9.67 79.38 19.82
CA ASP A 521 -9.13 80.18 20.92
C ASP A 521 -9.16 79.45 22.27
N ASN A 522 -10.09 78.49 22.42
CA ASN A 522 -10.34 77.69 23.62
C ASN A 522 -9.81 76.24 23.52
N PHE A 523 -9.27 75.81 22.37
CA PHE A 523 -8.61 74.52 22.22
C PHE A 523 -7.15 74.60 22.69
N GLU A 524 -6.62 73.52 23.27
CA GLU A 524 -5.19 73.40 23.61
C GLU A 524 -4.53 72.26 22.83
N SER A 525 -5.08 71.05 22.92
CA SER A 525 -4.53 69.86 22.29
C SER A 525 -5.54 68.71 22.30
N ALA A 526 -5.39 67.80 21.35
CA ALA A 526 -5.97 66.48 21.40
C ALA A 526 -4.91 65.45 21.01
N VAL A 527 -5.09 64.21 21.48
CA VAL A 527 -4.30 63.06 21.09
C VAL A 527 -5.21 61.87 20.78
N ASP A 528 -4.74 61.00 19.88
CA ASP A 528 -5.41 59.76 19.50
C ASP A 528 -5.15 58.61 20.50
N GLU A 529 -5.66 57.42 20.19
CA GLU A 529 -5.43 56.20 20.96
C GLU A 529 -3.94 55.82 21.14
N THR A 530 -3.06 56.25 20.22
CA THR A 530 -1.61 56.03 20.31
C THR A 530 -0.89 57.08 21.18
N GLY A 531 -1.55 58.21 21.47
CA GLY A 531 -0.93 59.39 22.09
C GLY A 531 -0.36 60.38 21.08
N SER A 532 -0.55 60.16 19.77
CA SER A 532 -0.09 61.07 18.72
C SER A 532 -1.00 62.29 18.62
N ARG A 533 -0.41 63.45 18.27
CA ARG A 533 -1.14 64.73 18.24
C ARG A 533 -2.13 64.79 17.09
N VAL A 534 -3.40 64.99 17.43
CA VAL A 534 -4.52 65.18 16.50
C VAL A 534 -4.61 66.65 16.09
N SER A 535 -4.95 66.94 14.83
CA SER A 535 -5.09 68.31 14.33
C SER A 535 -6.45 68.90 14.68
N PHE A 536 -6.57 70.23 14.71
CA PHE A 536 -7.82 70.89 15.14
C PHE A 536 -8.99 70.63 14.15
N GLU A 537 -8.67 70.43 12.88
CA GLU A 537 -9.61 70.17 11.78
C GLU A 537 -10.39 68.85 11.95
N GLU A 538 -9.86 67.91 12.76
CA GLU A 538 -10.49 66.63 13.07
C GLU A 538 -11.41 66.70 14.30
N ILE A 539 -11.36 67.80 15.06
CA ILE A 539 -12.09 67.98 16.31
C ILE A 539 -13.53 68.42 16.04
N LYS A 540 -14.49 67.60 16.48
CA LYS A 540 -15.91 67.93 16.41
C LYS A 540 -16.25 68.91 17.53
N VAL A 541 -16.33 70.19 17.16
CA VAL A 541 -16.77 71.29 18.03
C VAL A 541 -18.30 71.46 17.94
N ALA A 542 -18.95 71.65 19.08
CA ALA A 542 -20.39 71.91 19.18
C ALA A 542 -20.68 73.02 20.21
N GLY A 543 -21.50 74.00 19.83
CA GLY A 543 -21.82 75.19 20.61
C GLY A 543 -21.41 76.48 19.89
N GLU A 544 -22.07 77.59 20.22
CA GLU A 544 -21.85 78.91 19.62
C GLU A 544 -21.72 79.98 20.72
N VAL A 545 -20.97 81.05 20.43
CA VAL A 545 -20.77 82.19 21.35
C VAL A 545 -21.37 83.45 20.73
N ASP A 546 -22.42 83.98 21.34
CA ASP A 546 -22.98 85.28 20.97
C ASP A 546 -22.18 86.39 21.66
N THR A 547 -21.13 86.88 20.99
CA THR A 547 -20.29 87.96 21.51
C THR A 547 -21.01 89.32 21.58
N SER A 548 -22.23 89.42 21.08
CA SER A 548 -23.08 90.61 21.18
C SER A 548 -23.82 90.69 22.53
N LYS A 549 -23.88 89.62 23.32
CA LYS A 549 -24.63 89.56 24.59
C LYS A 549 -23.74 89.07 25.73
N ALA A 550 -23.75 89.80 26.84
CA ALA A 550 -23.09 89.37 28.07
C ALA A 550 -23.70 88.06 28.59
N GLY A 551 -22.86 87.12 29.01
CA GLY A 551 -23.30 85.76 29.33
C GLY A 551 -22.15 84.76 29.48
N LYS A 552 -22.52 83.48 29.60
CA LYS A 552 -21.60 82.34 29.56
C LYS A 552 -22.09 81.35 28.51
N TYR A 553 -21.19 80.97 27.61
CA TYR A 553 -21.44 80.06 26.50
C TYR A 553 -20.57 78.82 26.69
N GLU A 554 -21.15 77.63 26.54
CA GLU A 554 -20.47 76.35 26.73
C GLU A 554 -20.15 75.74 25.35
N ILE A 555 -18.87 75.46 25.10
CA ILE A 555 -18.40 74.90 23.83
C ILE A 555 -17.80 73.52 24.12
N THR A 556 -18.38 72.49 23.49
CA THR A 556 -17.95 71.09 23.63
C THR A 556 -17.04 70.71 22.47
N TYR A 557 -15.92 70.09 22.77
CA TYR A 557 -14.93 69.58 21.81
C TYR A 557 -14.86 68.07 21.95
N SER A 558 -14.86 67.33 20.84
CA SER A 558 -14.90 65.87 20.87
C SER A 558 -14.07 65.21 19.76
N TYR A 559 -13.41 64.11 20.11
CA TYR A 559 -12.58 63.29 19.22
C TYR A 559 -12.47 61.87 19.80
N GLY A 560 -12.37 60.83 18.96
CA GLY A 560 -12.10 59.45 19.39
C GLY A 560 -13.01 58.90 20.52
N GLY A 561 -14.26 59.36 20.61
CA GLY A 561 -15.21 58.98 21.67
C GLY A 561 -15.11 59.76 22.98
N VAL A 562 -14.05 60.56 23.20
CA VAL A 562 -13.93 61.45 24.36
C VAL A 562 -14.40 62.87 24.03
N SER A 563 -14.81 63.62 25.07
CA SER A 563 -15.22 65.02 24.94
C SER A 563 -14.82 65.85 26.16
N SER A 564 -14.50 67.12 25.94
CA SER A 564 -14.26 68.11 27.00
C SER A 564 -14.94 69.45 26.68
N LYS A 565 -15.07 70.33 27.66
CA LYS A 565 -15.90 71.54 27.60
C LYS A 565 -15.12 72.78 28.05
N ALA A 566 -15.26 73.85 27.29
CA ALA A 566 -14.76 75.18 27.61
C ALA A 566 -15.93 76.15 27.87
N ILE A 567 -15.74 77.09 28.80
CA ILE A 567 -16.68 78.17 29.08
C ILE A 567 -16.11 79.49 28.55
N VAL A 568 -16.89 80.14 27.68
CA VAL A 568 -16.59 81.44 27.10
C VAL A 568 -17.47 82.49 27.78
N THR A 569 -16.87 83.45 28.48
CA THR A 569 -17.59 84.47 29.26
C THR A 569 -17.53 85.84 28.59
N VAL A 570 -18.70 86.47 28.35
CA VAL A 570 -18.83 87.80 27.72
C VAL A 570 -19.30 88.83 28.74
N LYS A 571 -18.66 90.02 28.78
CA LYS A 571 -18.91 91.09 29.78
C LYS A 571 -19.27 92.45 29.15
N GLU A 572 -20.10 93.25 29.82
CA GLU A 572 -20.51 94.60 29.37
C GLU A 572 -19.39 95.66 29.52
N ARG A 573 -19.61 96.84 28.92
CA ARG A 573 -18.74 98.05 28.95
C ARG A 573 -19.47 99.19 29.67
N GLN A 574 -18.76 100.06 30.40
CA GLN A 574 -19.37 101.04 31.34
C GLN A 574 -19.03 102.54 31.11
N THR A 575 -18.36 102.91 30.02
CA THR A 575 -17.87 104.27 29.75
C THR A 575 -18.95 105.37 29.75
N ALA A 576 -18.76 106.48 30.47
CA ALA A 576 -19.71 107.62 30.51
C ALA A 576 -19.06 108.97 30.90
N ILE A 577 -19.75 110.10 30.65
CA ILE A 577 -19.32 111.48 30.96
C ILE A 577 -20.50 112.33 31.47
N LYS A 578 -20.27 113.22 32.44
CA LYS A 578 -21.22 114.23 32.96
C LYS A 578 -20.60 115.64 33.03
N VAL A 579 -21.45 116.63 32.77
CA VAL A 579 -21.14 118.06 32.65
C VAL A 579 -22.38 118.89 33.06
N LYS A 580 -22.21 120.19 33.29
CA LYS A 580 -23.23 121.11 33.82
C LYS A 580 -23.11 122.51 33.20
N ASP A 581 -24.16 123.33 33.23
CA ASP A 581 -24.18 124.70 32.68
C ASP A 581 -23.69 125.78 33.68
N SER A 582 -23.38 126.98 33.17
CA SER A 582 -22.94 128.13 34.00
C SER A 582 -23.39 129.50 33.44
N THR A 583 -23.34 130.55 34.27
CA THR A 583 -23.71 131.93 33.89
C THR A 583 -22.83 132.95 34.62
N LEU A 584 -22.45 134.00 33.91
CA LEU A 584 -21.38 134.95 34.24
C LEU A 584 -21.83 136.39 33.95
N PHE A 585 -21.11 137.37 34.49
CA PHE A 585 -21.21 138.77 34.08
C PHE A 585 -20.10 139.11 33.07
N VAL A 586 -20.33 140.08 32.19
CA VAL A 586 -19.31 140.55 31.23
C VAL A 586 -18.06 141.00 31.99
N GLY A 587 -16.90 140.48 31.57
CA GLY A 587 -15.61 140.68 32.22
C GLY A 587 -15.25 139.70 33.34
N ALA A 588 -16.11 138.74 33.69
CA ALA A 588 -15.75 137.67 34.63
C ALA A 588 -14.82 136.62 33.98
N PRO A 589 -13.89 136.01 34.73
CA PRO A 589 -13.08 134.89 34.24
C PRO A 589 -13.90 133.58 34.19
N TRP A 590 -13.47 132.64 33.35
CA TRP A 590 -14.04 131.31 33.17
C TRP A 590 -12.98 130.33 32.65
N GLN A 591 -13.11 129.05 32.97
CA GLN A 591 -12.28 127.96 32.45
C GLN A 591 -13.09 126.69 32.18
N SER A 592 -12.60 125.83 31.29
CA SER A 592 -13.30 124.61 30.84
C SER A 592 -13.56 123.58 31.94
N SER A 593 -12.81 123.59 33.04
CA SER A 593 -13.05 122.72 34.21
C SER A 593 -14.30 123.13 35.01
N ASP A 594 -14.73 124.39 34.96
CA ASP A 594 -15.84 124.92 35.76
C ASP A 594 -17.18 124.21 35.47
N ASN A 595 -17.30 123.62 34.27
CA ASN A 595 -18.50 122.99 33.71
C ASN A 595 -18.41 121.44 33.62
N PHE A 596 -17.31 120.82 34.05
CA PHE A 596 -17.18 119.35 34.13
C PHE A 596 -17.73 118.81 35.47
N GLU A 597 -18.20 117.56 35.50
CA GLU A 597 -18.56 116.85 36.74
C GLU A 597 -17.74 115.56 36.96
N SER A 598 -17.79 114.63 35.99
CA SER A 598 -17.17 113.30 36.14
C SER A 598 -17.13 112.54 34.81
N ALA A 599 -16.25 111.54 34.73
CA ALA A 599 -16.20 110.56 33.65
C ALA A 599 -15.74 109.19 34.18
N VAL A 600 -16.05 108.12 33.47
CA VAL A 600 -15.62 106.74 33.79
C VAL A 600 -15.19 105.94 32.56
N ASP A 601 -14.31 104.96 32.76
CA ASP A 601 -13.73 104.10 31.71
C ASP A 601 -14.58 102.86 31.35
N GLU A 602 -14.05 101.99 30.47
CA GLU A 602 -14.75 100.80 29.99
C GLU A 602 -15.18 99.82 31.10
N ILE A 603 -14.56 99.89 32.29
CA ILE A 603 -14.87 99.06 33.46
C ILE A 603 -15.33 99.89 34.68
N GLY A 604 -15.79 101.12 34.46
CA GLY A 604 -16.45 101.96 35.46
C GLY A 604 -15.52 102.70 36.42
N ARG A 605 -14.20 102.74 36.18
CA ARG A 605 -13.24 103.48 37.02
C ARG A 605 -13.29 104.98 36.71
N PRO A 606 -13.16 105.88 37.72
CA PRO A 606 -13.12 107.32 37.48
C PRO A 606 -11.96 107.74 36.57
N VAL A 607 -12.25 108.68 35.67
CA VAL A 607 -11.31 109.30 34.71
C VAL A 607 -11.09 110.75 35.12
N SER A 608 -9.84 111.22 35.14
CA SER A 608 -9.52 112.59 35.54
C SER A 608 -9.84 113.61 34.44
N PHE A 609 -9.96 114.89 34.80
CA PHE A 609 -10.34 115.93 33.84
C PHE A 609 -9.29 116.13 32.73
N GLU A 610 -8.02 115.89 33.04
CA GLU A 610 -6.87 116.04 32.14
C GLU A 610 -6.91 115.06 30.96
N GLU A 611 -7.62 113.92 31.09
CA GLU A 611 -7.83 112.96 30.01
C GLU A 611 -9.02 113.34 29.09
N ILE A 612 -9.86 114.31 29.49
CA ILE A 612 -11.08 114.67 28.77
C ILE A 612 -10.75 115.65 27.64
N LYS A 613 -11.06 115.27 26.40
CA LYS A 613 -10.98 116.19 25.26
C LYS A 613 -12.14 117.17 25.30
N VAL A 614 -11.82 118.42 25.62
CA VAL A 614 -12.77 119.55 25.62
C VAL A 614 -12.64 120.38 24.35
N ALA A 615 -13.77 120.83 23.79
CA ALA A 615 -13.83 121.68 22.60
C ALA A 615 -14.90 122.77 22.73
N GLY A 616 -14.53 124.01 22.39
CA GLY A 616 -15.35 125.22 22.51
C GLY A 616 -14.67 126.30 23.35
N GLU A 617 -15.02 127.57 23.12
CA GLU A 617 -14.43 128.74 23.79
C GLU A 617 -15.53 129.73 24.23
N VAL A 618 -15.26 130.51 25.29
CA VAL A 618 -16.19 131.51 25.85
C VAL A 618 -15.54 132.89 25.82
N ASP A 619 -16.09 133.80 25.01
CA ASP A 619 -15.67 135.20 24.99
C ASP A 619 -16.41 135.99 26.08
N THR A 620 -15.85 136.01 27.30
CA THR A 620 -16.47 136.70 28.44
C THR A 620 -16.46 138.23 28.33
N SER A 621 -15.86 138.81 27.28
CA SER A 621 -15.95 140.25 26.99
C SER A 621 -17.27 140.67 26.35
N LYS A 622 -18.07 139.73 25.85
CA LYS A 622 -19.36 139.99 25.19
C LYS A 622 -20.50 139.29 25.91
N ALA A 623 -21.66 139.93 25.95
CA ALA A 623 -22.89 139.28 26.40
C ALA A 623 -23.37 138.29 25.33
N GLY A 624 -23.62 137.04 25.71
CA GLY A 624 -23.85 135.96 24.75
C GLY A 624 -24.06 134.58 25.40
N LYS A 625 -24.14 133.55 24.55
CA LYS A 625 -24.21 132.14 24.93
C LYS A 625 -23.19 131.32 24.14
N TYR A 626 -22.49 130.44 24.81
CA TYR A 626 -21.37 129.65 24.30
C TYR A 626 -21.56 128.18 24.70
N GLU A 627 -21.13 127.24 23.86
CA GLU A 627 -21.33 125.79 24.07
C GLU A 627 -19.99 125.06 24.08
N ILE A 628 -19.80 124.17 25.06
CA ILE A 628 -18.56 123.44 25.32
C ILE A 628 -18.84 121.94 25.32
N THR A 629 -18.08 121.16 24.55
CA THR A 629 -18.23 119.70 24.41
C THR A 629 -17.08 118.97 25.09
N TYR A 630 -17.36 117.88 25.79
CA TYR A 630 -16.43 117.07 26.58
C TYR A 630 -16.46 115.62 26.09
N SER A 631 -15.32 114.96 25.90
CA SER A 631 -15.26 113.64 25.26
C SER A 631 -14.12 112.73 25.74
N TYR A 632 -14.41 111.43 25.85
CA TYR A 632 -13.51 110.37 26.35
C TYR A 632 -14.05 108.99 25.94
N GLY A 633 -13.17 108.03 25.66
CA GLY A 633 -13.55 106.62 25.46
C GLY A 633 -14.63 106.34 24.40
N GLY A 634 -14.78 107.22 23.41
CA GLY A 634 -15.83 107.14 22.38
C GLY A 634 -17.17 107.81 22.74
N VAL A 635 -17.32 108.35 23.95
CA VAL A 635 -18.53 109.03 24.46
C VAL A 635 -18.30 110.54 24.54
N SER A 636 -19.36 111.34 24.42
CA SER A 636 -19.29 112.81 24.57
C SER A 636 -20.55 113.42 25.21
N SER A 637 -20.40 114.59 25.81
CA SER A 637 -21.49 115.37 26.45
C SER A 637 -21.23 116.88 26.32
N LYS A 638 -22.25 117.73 26.58
CA LYS A 638 -22.22 119.18 26.28
C LYS A 638 -22.76 120.05 27.42
N ALA A 639 -22.17 121.24 27.57
CA ALA A 639 -22.55 122.27 28.54
C ALA A 639 -22.65 123.67 27.90
N GLN A 640 -23.44 124.56 28.49
CA GLN A 640 -23.67 125.93 28.03
C GLN A 640 -23.23 126.98 29.06
N VAL A 641 -22.61 128.06 28.56
CA VAL A 641 -22.08 129.19 29.34
C VAL A 641 -22.73 130.50 28.86
N THR A 642 -23.26 131.32 29.75
CA THR A 642 -24.01 132.56 29.42
C THR A 642 -23.39 133.81 30.07
N VAL A 643 -23.40 134.97 29.41
CA VAL A 643 -22.71 136.21 29.86
C VAL A 643 -23.60 137.46 29.75
N VAL A 644 -23.65 138.38 30.74
CA VAL A 644 -24.60 139.54 30.80
C VAL A 644 -24.04 140.88 31.38
N ASN A 645 -24.69 142.02 31.04
CA ASN A 645 -24.33 143.43 31.39
C ASN A 645 -25.08 144.03 32.61
N LYS A 646 -24.77 145.27 33.04
CA LYS A 646 -25.25 145.86 34.32
C LYS A 646 -25.51 147.40 34.35
N GLU A 647 -26.58 147.81 35.07
CA GLU A 647 -26.96 149.18 35.56
C GLU A 647 -27.49 150.23 34.55
N LYS A 648 -28.48 151.11 34.83
CA LYS A 648 -29.45 151.26 35.96
C LYS A 648 -30.60 152.26 35.63
N LEU A 649 -31.86 151.98 36.03
CA LEU A 649 -32.88 152.94 36.54
C LEU A 649 -34.17 152.25 37.06
N GLU A 650 -35.15 152.99 37.58
CA GLU A 650 -36.13 152.53 38.61
C GLU A 650 -37.63 152.82 38.32
N LEU A 651 -38.49 152.25 39.20
CA LEU A 651 -39.77 152.78 39.74
C LEU A 651 -41.16 152.42 39.15
N THR A 652 -42.14 152.48 40.07
CA THR A 652 -43.61 152.23 40.02
C THR A 652 -44.04 150.77 39.82
N ASN A 653 -44.86 150.12 40.67
CA ASN A 653 -46.01 150.43 41.56
C ASN A 653 -47.39 150.46 40.87
N GLN A 654 -48.19 149.40 41.05
CA GLN A 654 -49.49 149.47 41.77
C GLN A 654 -50.16 148.07 41.94
N ASP A 655 -50.84 147.90 43.09
CA ASP A 655 -52.21 147.36 43.31
C ASP A 655 -52.79 146.20 42.44
N LYS A 656 -53.64 145.28 42.95
CA LYS A 656 -54.21 145.02 44.30
C LYS A 656 -54.74 143.56 44.34
N ASP A 657 -54.48 142.80 45.41
CA ASP A 657 -55.45 142.49 46.48
C ASP A 657 -56.78 141.85 46.02
N LYS A 658 -56.96 140.52 46.20
CA LYS A 658 -58.05 139.94 47.03
C LYS A 658 -58.17 138.40 47.09
N ASP A 659 -58.56 137.95 48.28
CA ASP A 659 -59.48 136.85 48.66
C ASP A 659 -59.38 135.41 48.11
N LYS A 660 -59.12 134.50 49.07
CA LYS A 660 -59.96 133.34 49.49
C LYS A 660 -60.33 132.22 48.49
N ASN A 661 -59.92 131.01 48.90
CA ASN A 661 -60.67 129.73 48.79
C ASN A 661 -60.88 129.19 47.34
N ASN A 662 -61.22 127.92 47.08
CA ASN A 662 -61.67 126.81 47.95
C ASN A 662 -61.45 125.44 47.24
N TYR A 663 -61.41 124.33 48.00
CA TYR A 663 -61.89 122.97 47.61
C TYR A 663 -61.37 122.25 46.32
N GLN A 664 -61.33 120.91 46.16
CA GLN A 664 -61.44 119.74 47.06
C GLN A 664 -61.04 118.44 46.30
N ASN A 665 -60.62 117.39 47.01
CA ASN A 665 -60.85 115.94 46.68
C ASN A 665 -60.28 115.38 45.34
N LYS A 666 -60.18 114.06 45.08
CA LYS A 666 -60.31 112.82 45.90
C LYS A 666 -59.28 111.76 45.36
N ILE A 667 -58.57 110.96 46.18
CA ILE A 667 -58.86 109.55 46.62
C ILE A 667 -59.34 108.65 45.43
N VAL A 668 -58.86 107.42 45.13
CA VAL A 668 -58.65 106.22 45.99
C VAL A 668 -57.70 105.15 45.38
N SER A 669 -57.16 104.26 46.24
CA SER A 669 -56.91 102.80 46.06
C SER A 669 -55.83 102.25 45.09
N SER A 670 -55.19 101.08 45.33
CA SER A 670 -54.99 100.27 46.57
C SER A 670 -54.05 99.06 46.34
N ASN A 671 -53.56 98.44 47.43
CA ASN A 671 -53.52 96.98 47.75
C ASN A 671 -53.56 95.91 46.62
N GLN A 672 -52.95 94.71 46.73
CA GLN A 672 -52.10 94.02 47.73
C GLN A 672 -51.68 92.63 47.19
N ARG A 673 -50.57 92.04 47.68
CA ARG A 673 -50.37 90.57 47.95
C ARG A 673 -50.50 89.55 46.78
N SER A 674 -50.08 88.28 46.85
CA SER A 674 -49.13 87.55 47.72
C SER A 674 -48.84 86.12 47.20
N ASN A 675 -47.72 85.53 47.66
CA ASN A 675 -47.56 84.11 48.08
C ASN A 675 -47.57 82.90 47.11
N GLN A 676 -46.51 82.09 47.30
CA GLN A 676 -46.49 80.62 47.53
C GLN A 676 -46.33 79.57 46.38
N GLN A 677 -45.14 78.93 46.43
CA GLN A 677 -44.84 77.47 46.48
C GLN A 677 -45.06 76.50 45.29
N ARG A 678 -43.96 75.78 44.97
CA ARG A 678 -43.83 74.32 44.60
C ARG A 678 -44.59 73.83 43.35
N LYS A 679 -44.09 72.92 42.48
CA LYS A 679 -43.27 71.69 42.68
C LYS A 679 -42.76 71.13 41.31
N LEU A 680 -41.90 70.10 41.31
CA LEU A 680 -41.42 69.33 40.11
C LEU A 680 -42.40 68.19 39.71
N PRO A 681 -42.35 67.63 38.46
CA PRO A 681 -41.59 66.38 38.18
C PRO A 681 -40.92 66.28 36.76
N LEU A 682 -40.87 65.08 36.12
CA LEU A 682 -39.79 64.56 35.22
C LEU A 682 -40.26 63.84 33.90
N THR A 683 -39.29 63.37 33.08
CA THR A 683 -39.32 62.37 31.96
C THR A 683 -39.78 62.84 30.55
N GLY A 684 -39.36 62.25 29.40
CA GLY A 684 -38.34 61.22 29.09
C GLY A 684 -38.39 60.67 27.61
N GLU A 685 -37.41 59.82 27.20
CA GLU A 685 -37.38 58.94 25.97
C GLU A 685 -37.30 59.56 24.53
N LYS A 686 -36.88 58.90 23.42
CA LYS A 686 -35.94 57.78 23.05
C LYS A 686 -35.90 57.59 21.48
N LYS A 687 -34.96 56.78 20.92
CA LYS A 687 -34.93 56.18 19.52
C LYS A 687 -34.69 57.17 18.32
N SER A 688 -34.42 56.82 17.05
CA SER A 688 -33.80 55.68 16.27
C SER A 688 -33.86 56.02 14.74
N GLN A 689 -33.22 55.42 13.71
CA GLN A 689 -32.00 54.59 13.45
C GLN A 689 -31.82 54.38 11.90
N TYR A 690 -30.59 54.15 11.39
CA TYR A 690 -30.25 53.59 10.05
C TYR A 690 -30.67 54.41 8.78
N LEU A 691 -30.32 54.10 7.50
CA LEU A 691 -29.65 52.95 6.83
C LEU A 691 -28.92 53.41 5.53
N LEU A 692 -27.97 52.62 5.00
CA LEU A 692 -27.34 52.80 3.68
C LEU A 692 -27.91 51.79 2.65
N ILE A 693 -27.97 52.14 1.35
CA ILE A 693 -28.65 51.33 0.31
C ILE A 693 -27.63 50.63 -0.62
N SER A 694 -28.05 49.47 -1.17
CA SER A 694 -27.44 48.59 -2.19
C SER A 694 -26.55 47.45 -1.65
N GLY A 695 -26.64 46.20 -2.14
CA GLY A 695 -27.75 45.52 -2.84
C GLY A 695 -27.43 44.95 -4.23
N LEU A 696 -27.68 43.62 -4.38
CA LEU A 696 -27.74 42.83 -5.64
C LEU A 696 -26.36 42.60 -6.33
N THR A 697 -26.07 41.50 -7.06
CA THR A 697 -26.80 40.23 -7.36
C THR A 697 -25.86 39.16 -7.93
N ILE A 698 -26.12 37.88 -7.58
CA ILE A 698 -26.10 36.61 -8.39
C ILE A 698 -24.92 36.32 -9.36
N VAL A 699 -24.59 35.02 -9.50
CA VAL A 699 -24.21 34.24 -10.72
C VAL A 699 -22.86 33.51 -10.59
N VAL A 700 -22.65 32.26 -11.08
CA VAL A 700 -23.43 30.99 -11.10
C VAL A 700 -22.50 29.89 -11.66
N LEU A 701 -22.74 28.59 -11.37
CA LEU A 701 -22.10 27.42 -12.01
C LEU A 701 -20.55 27.33 -11.82
N ALA A 702 -19.83 26.24 -12.12
CA ALA A 702 -20.20 24.90 -12.64
C ALA A 702 -19.11 23.85 -12.29
N LEU A 703 -19.52 22.59 -12.03
CA LEU A 703 -18.89 21.33 -12.51
C LEU A 703 -17.42 21.02 -12.06
N ILE A 704 -16.93 19.78 -12.03
CA ILE A 704 -17.54 18.46 -12.28
C ILE A 704 -16.92 17.41 -11.32
N ILE A 705 -17.68 16.35 -11.01
CA ILE A 705 -17.17 15.12 -10.38
C ILE A 705 -17.27 14.00 -11.42
N LEU A 706 -16.16 13.31 -11.69
CA LEU A 706 -16.00 11.92 -12.18
C LEU A 706 -14.47 11.72 -12.33
N ARG A 707 -13.76 10.74 -11.77
CA ARG A 707 -14.04 9.38 -11.26
C ARG A 707 -14.30 8.30 -12.33
N LYS A 708 -13.24 7.51 -12.55
CA LYS A 708 -13.18 6.04 -12.78
C LYS A 708 -13.02 5.52 -14.22
N VAL A 709 -12.39 4.33 -14.24
CA VAL A 709 -12.28 3.29 -15.31
C VAL A 709 -11.03 3.36 -16.19
N THR A 710 -10.10 2.49 -15.78
CA THR A 710 -9.02 1.80 -16.47
C THR A 710 -9.29 1.39 -17.92
N LEU A 711 -8.22 1.40 -18.72
CA LEU A 711 -7.82 0.25 -19.55
C LEU A 711 -6.28 0.16 -19.55
#